data_AF-A0A327QNC3-F1
#
_entry.id   AF-A0A327QNC3-F1
#
_cell.length_a   1.000
_cell.length_b   1.000
_cell.length_c   1.000
_cell.angle_alpha   90.00
_cell.angle_beta   90.00
_cell.angle_gamma   90.00
#
_symmetry.space_group_name_H-M   'P 1'
#
loop_
_entity.id
_entity.type
_entity.pdbx_description
1 polymer ?
#
loop_
_entity_poly.entity_id
_entity_poly.type
_entity_poly.pdbx_seq_one_letter_code
_entity_poly.pdbx_strand_id
1 'polypeptide(L)'
;MRKSFRNLLWVVLLAGISCSEAPKGETAATSLPVYKDVPYLQDYSIKYDKQEDDLQLFEAFMDRNGVIQVSSSDGILRTHDGQFLYPGVLLQDKTYRPLTDKNISAMTIYKDQFIYLDDEAVLSNAWAGSLFLKHNLPKANIFAAGTDFDFLISDGPSLQYVSKNNSGWLGVLSKDKAIAIKFDQKTNSFWILGEKSVTSFNPKDKTLKTVYAGSNFTSFALLDNTLILTTLDGYFEVDATSGKQIGDKKTKLPWTEITYVGKIDGHLWFGSTKGAFMLKDDGKFNYYYGKRWMPSNNVKHISKGTDGSILILTETGLGQIVYEEMTLHDKALYYEKQVRDRHIRLGFNATLVDMDNGNFDTGRLSDSDNDGLWTTMYLAGEVFRYTVTKSEDALQNCREAMDAMERLFSINPVPGFPSRSFERSGYIEKLHDPDRWQHSNDPEWDWKSTTSSDEAIGHIFAYGAMAELMDNDLKDRAIVLIDTLMSHIVRNDMYMVDFDGKPTTWGRWNPEYVNERPKMVGDRKINASNIIGMLQTAYHFTGKEKYKEKAFDLMDNHGYYDNLMWPMKDVAKAPDDADDWSKMLSESWNHSDDEMYFVGYWGLYKYAFNDTLKTKFKEAIIDHWEIERPEKEGAWNIMTALTGTQEFDLDEAAWYLREHPMDMIAWEVMNSHRKDITFIEPNFREQTTAEVLPPDERRVQRHNANMFTLDGGRNGTEEFSAGDIWLLPYWMGRYLGVISEPIPSE
;
A
#
# COMPACT_ATOMS: atom_id res chain seq x y z
N MET A 1 -31.88 16.89 -65.00
CA MET A 1 -33.20 16.90 -65.67
C MET A 1 -33.86 15.54 -65.40
N ARG A 2 -35.04 15.57 -64.75
CA ARG A 2 -36.08 14.52 -64.49
C ARG A 2 -35.81 13.06 -64.94
N LYS A 3 -35.88 12.08 -64.00
CA LYS A 3 -36.98 11.10 -63.74
C LYS A 3 -37.16 10.08 -64.91
N SER A 4 -37.34 8.76 -64.79
CA SER A 4 -37.89 7.91 -63.72
C SER A 4 -38.18 6.51 -64.33
N PHE A 5 -37.95 5.43 -63.56
CA PHE A 5 -38.78 4.21 -63.43
C PHE A 5 -38.82 3.07 -64.50
N ARG A 6 -38.46 1.87 -63.99
CA ARG A 6 -39.29 0.63 -63.81
C ARG A 6 -39.20 -0.58 -64.78
N ASN A 7 -39.23 -1.74 -64.09
CA ASN A 7 -39.73 -3.09 -64.45
C ASN A 7 -38.69 -4.03 -65.11
N LEU A 8 -38.14 -5.08 -64.47
CA LEU A 8 -38.60 -6.17 -63.57
C LEU A 8 -39.19 -7.40 -64.33
N LEU A 9 -38.53 -8.56 -64.12
CA LEU A 9 -38.88 -10.00 -64.39
C LEU A 9 -38.75 -10.59 -65.81
N TRP A 10 -38.24 -11.82 -66.06
CA TRP A 10 -37.65 -12.91 -65.24
C TRP A 10 -37.00 -14.00 -66.12
N VAL A 11 -35.95 -14.62 -65.56
CA VAL A 11 -35.57 -16.06 -65.55
C VAL A 11 -35.23 -16.81 -66.84
N VAL A 12 -33.98 -17.30 -66.88
CA VAL A 12 -33.67 -18.73 -67.11
C VAL A 12 -32.58 -19.16 -66.12
N LEU A 13 -32.88 -20.21 -65.35
CA LEU A 13 -31.99 -20.96 -64.47
C LEU A 13 -31.01 -21.82 -65.28
N LEU A 14 -29.74 -21.87 -64.85
CA LEU A 14 -28.86 -23.00 -65.07
C LEU A 14 -28.04 -23.22 -63.80
N ALA A 15 -28.25 -24.40 -63.19
CA ALA A 15 -27.62 -24.83 -61.96
C ALA A 15 -26.15 -25.19 -62.20
N GLY A 16 -25.26 -24.55 -61.46
CA GLY A 16 -23.87 -24.96 -61.26
C GLY A 16 -23.66 -25.28 -59.79
N ILE A 17 -23.34 -26.55 -59.50
CA ILE A 17 -22.93 -27.03 -58.18
C ILE A 17 -21.56 -26.41 -57.87
N SER A 18 -21.47 -25.60 -56.83
CA SER A 18 -20.21 -25.18 -56.22
C SER A 18 -20.22 -25.61 -54.76
N CYS A 19 -19.25 -26.45 -54.39
CA CYS A 19 -18.93 -26.76 -53.01
C CYS A 19 -18.69 -25.46 -52.24
N SER A 20 -19.50 -25.20 -51.22
CA SER A 20 -19.20 -24.18 -50.21
C SER A 20 -18.22 -24.78 -49.22
N GLU A 21 -16.97 -24.34 -49.28
CA GLU A 21 -16.08 -24.39 -48.11
C GLU A 21 -16.78 -23.64 -46.97
N ALA A 22 -16.83 -24.27 -45.81
CA ALA A 22 -17.33 -23.64 -44.59
C ALA A 22 -16.47 -22.39 -44.28
N PRO A 23 -17.08 -21.28 -43.82
CA PRO A 23 -16.28 -20.15 -43.39
C PRO A 23 -15.44 -20.60 -42.20
N LYS A 24 -14.11 -20.56 -42.35
CA LYS A 24 -13.19 -20.56 -41.22
C LYS A 24 -13.57 -19.37 -40.36
N GLY A 25 -14.24 -19.62 -39.25
CA GLY A 25 -14.38 -18.66 -38.18
C GLY A 25 -12.98 -18.40 -37.64
N GLU A 26 -12.33 -17.34 -38.12
CA GLU A 26 -11.35 -16.63 -37.32
C GLU A 26 -12.12 -16.10 -36.12
N THR A 27 -12.10 -16.85 -35.02
CA THR A 27 -12.32 -16.28 -33.70
C THR A 27 -11.23 -15.23 -33.53
N ALA A 28 -11.56 -13.97 -33.80
CA ALA A 28 -10.74 -12.84 -33.38
C ALA A 28 -10.55 -13.01 -31.86
N ALA A 29 -9.36 -13.41 -31.44
CA ALA A 29 -9.00 -13.45 -30.04
C ALA A 29 -9.08 -11.99 -29.56
N THR A 30 -10.12 -11.66 -28.82
CA THR A 30 -10.22 -10.38 -28.13
C THR A 30 -9.01 -10.24 -27.22
N SER A 31 -8.17 -9.24 -27.50
CA SER A 31 -7.04 -8.88 -26.65
C SER A 31 -7.55 -8.62 -25.23
N LEU A 32 -6.81 -9.10 -24.23
CA LEU A 32 -7.10 -8.80 -22.83
C LEU A 32 -7.18 -7.28 -22.58
N PRO A 33 -7.98 -6.82 -21.60
CA PRO A 33 -7.95 -5.42 -21.19
C PRO A 33 -6.55 -5.04 -20.71
N VAL A 34 -6.16 -3.79 -20.97
CA VAL A 34 -4.82 -3.26 -20.69
C VAL A 34 -4.92 -1.98 -19.90
N TYR A 35 -4.33 -1.97 -18.70
CA TYR A 35 -4.16 -0.76 -17.90
C TYR A 35 -3.10 0.11 -18.58
N LYS A 36 -3.44 1.38 -18.78
CA LYS A 36 -2.53 2.37 -19.36
C LYS A 36 -1.70 2.97 -18.23
N ASP A 37 -0.40 2.72 -18.28
CA ASP A 37 0.55 3.22 -17.28
C ASP A 37 0.81 4.71 -17.47
N VAL A 38 -0.17 5.51 -17.06
CA VAL A 38 -0.15 6.98 -17.10
C VAL A 38 0.29 7.55 -15.74
N PRO A 39 0.86 8.76 -15.70
CA PRO A 39 1.29 9.35 -14.44
C PRO A 39 0.11 9.59 -13.48
N TYR A 40 0.37 9.39 -12.19
CA TYR A 40 -0.54 9.68 -11.09
C TYR A 40 0.22 10.34 -9.95
N LEU A 41 -0.49 11.02 -9.05
CA LEU A 41 0.13 11.61 -7.86
C LEU A 41 0.33 10.51 -6.80
N GLN A 42 1.58 10.14 -6.57
CA GLN A 42 2.00 9.30 -5.46
C GLN A 42 2.33 10.18 -4.26
N ASP A 43 1.70 9.93 -3.12
CA ASP A 43 2.06 10.58 -1.87
C ASP A 43 3.11 9.81 -1.07
N TYR A 44 3.94 10.55 -0.36
CA TYR A 44 4.87 10.07 0.66
C TYR A 44 5.12 11.17 1.70
N SER A 45 5.81 10.85 2.80
CA SER A 45 6.04 11.82 3.89
C SER A 45 7.51 12.08 4.19
N ILE A 46 7.86 13.36 4.27
CA ILE A 46 9.10 13.84 4.90
C ILE A 46 8.75 14.33 6.32
N LYS A 47 9.47 13.84 7.31
CA LYS A 47 9.17 14.09 8.73
C LYS A 47 10.23 14.96 9.39
N TYR A 48 9.82 15.79 10.35
CA TYR A 48 10.71 16.64 11.14
C TYR A 48 10.32 16.59 12.61
N ASP A 49 11.19 16.04 13.45
CA ASP A 49 10.94 15.90 14.88
C ASP A 49 11.31 17.17 15.66
N LYS A 50 10.54 17.49 16.71
CA LYS A 50 10.95 18.51 17.69
C LYS A 50 12.12 18.01 18.52
N GLN A 51 12.95 18.93 18.99
CA GLN A 51 14.17 18.60 19.74
C GLN A 51 13.96 18.55 21.27
N GLU A 52 12.97 19.26 21.78
CA GLU A 52 12.70 19.38 23.21
C GLU A 52 11.26 18.92 23.52
N ASP A 53 11.09 18.10 24.56
CA ASP A 53 9.81 17.47 24.88
C ASP A 53 8.75 18.48 25.35
N ASP A 54 9.17 19.52 26.07
CA ASP A 54 8.33 20.59 26.61
C ASP A 54 7.99 21.68 25.58
N LEU A 55 8.67 21.67 24.42
CA LEU A 55 8.36 22.57 23.31
C LEU A 55 6.96 22.33 22.78
N GLN A 56 6.11 23.37 22.83
CA GLN A 56 4.77 23.35 22.28
C GLN A 56 4.78 23.90 20.85
N LEU A 57 4.13 23.21 19.92
CA LEU A 57 4.01 23.62 18.52
C LEU A 57 2.58 24.10 18.24
N PHE A 58 2.44 25.18 17.48
CA PHE A 58 1.14 25.82 17.24
C PHE A 58 0.72 25.73 15.77
N GLU A 59 1.48 26.32 14.85
CA GLU A 59 1.12 26.41 13.43
C GLU A 59 2.35 26.20 12.54
N ALA A 60 2.14 25.72 11.31
CA ALA A 60 3.19 25.50 10.33
C ALA A 60 2.76 26.01 8.96
N PHE A 61 3.66 26.70 8.27
CA PHE A 61 3.41 27.26 6.93
C PHE A 61 4.66 27.24 6.05
N MET A 62 4.44 27.28 4.73
CA MET A 62 5.48 27.44 3.72
C MET A 62 5.35 28.81 3.04
N ASP A 63 6.46 29.52 2.82
CA ASP A 63 6.48 30.75 2.02
C ASP A 63 6.64 30.47 0.51
N ARG A 64 6.64 31.53 -0.31
CA ARG A 64 6.86 31.44 -1.77
C ARG A 64 8.22 30.88 -2.20
N ASN A 65 9.18 30.78 -1.27
CA ASN A 65 10.52 30.30 -1.55
C ASN A 65 10.72 28.86 -1.07
N GLY A 66 9.66 28.19 -0.61
CA GLY A 66 9.73 26.84 -0.08
C GLY A 66 10.29 26.75 1.34
N VAL A 67 10.50 27.87 2.03
CA VAL A 67 10.92 27.83 3.44
C VAL A 67 9.71 27.43 4.27
N ILE A 68 9.88 26.42 5.11
CA ILE A 68 8.88 26.00 6.09
C ILE A 68 9.27 26.55 7.47
N GLN A 69 8.33 27.24 8.10
CA GLN A 69 8.45 27.70 9.48
C GLN A 69 7.32 27.14 10.35
N VAL A 70 7.64 26.93 11.63
CA VAL A 70 6.69 26.46 12.65
C VAL A 70 6.72 27.43 13.83
N SER A 71 5.55 27.93 14.26
CA SER A 71 5.44 28.71 15.49
C SER A 71 5.39 27.78 16.71
N SER A 72 6.12 28.16 17.76
CA SER A 72 6.25 27.37 18.98
C SER A 72 6.28 28.24 20.24
N SER A 73 6.28 27.61 21.41
CA SER A 73 6.45 28.30 22.69
C SER A 73 7.79 29.03 22.84
N ASP A 74 8.79 28.68 22.03
CA ASP A 74 10.15 29.26 22.01
C ASP A 74 10.41 30.10 20.74
N GLY A 75 9.35 30.57 20.10
CA GLY A 75 9.39 31.44 18.92
C GLY A 75 9.24 30.68 17.61
N ILE A 76 10.05 31.01 16.60
CA ILE A 76 9.94 30.41 15.27
C ILE A 76 11.00 29.33 15.09
N LEU A 77 10.55 28.16 14.62
CA LEU A 77 11.39 27.05 14.19
C LEU A 77 11.38 26.97 12.66
N ARG A 78 12.38 26.29 12.11
CA ARG A 78 12.52 25.94 10.69
C ARG A 78 12.93 24.48 10.53
N THR A 79 12.59 23.91 9.38
CA THR A 79 13.01 22.55 9.02
C THR A 79 14.51 22.47 8.73
N HIS A 80 15.12 21.33 9.04
CA HIS A 80 16.52 21.00 8.75
C HIS A 80 16.69 19.50 8.47
N ASP A 81 17.46 19.18 7.42
CA ASP A 81 17.95 17.83 7.07
C ASP A 81 16.91 16.70 6.96
N GLY A 82 15.64 17.04 6.68
CA GLY A 82 14.61 16.04 6.41
C GLY A 82 14.55 15.66 4.94
N GLN A 83 14.51 14.35 4.68
CA GLN A 83 14.34 13.74 3.36
C GLN A 83 13.38 12.56 3.47
N PHE A 84 12.91 12.05 2.34
CA PHE A 84 12.09 10.83 2.36
C PHE A 84 12.89 9.68 3.01
N LEU A 85 12.24 8.96 3.94
CA LEU A 85 12.82 7.91 4.82
C LEU A 85 13.90 8.37 5.82
N TYR A 86 14.34 9.63 5.77
CA TYR A 86 15.33 10.19 6.72
C TYR A 86 14.71 11.39 7.45
N PRO A 87 14.14 11.18 8.64
CA PRO A 87 13.54 12.26 9.42
C PRO A 87 14.55 13.37 9.73
N GLY A 88 14.14 14.60 9.49
CA GLY A 88 14.89 15.79 9.88
C GLY A 88 14.48 16.27 11.27
N VAL A 89 14.86 17.51 11.58
CA VAL A 89 14.56 18.14 12.87
C VAL A 89 14.01 19.56 12.70
N LEU A 90 13.25 20.01 13.69
CA LEU A 90 12.85 21.41 13.83
C LEU A 90 13.87 22.15 14.68
N LEU A 91 14.53 23.16 14.10
CA LEU A 91 15.53 24.01 14.77
C LEU A 91 15.01 25.43 14.93
N GLN A 92 15.43 26.12 15.99
CA GLN A 92 15.15 27.54 16.15
C GLN A 92 15.66 28.35 14.94
N ASP A 93 14.80 29.17 14.34
CA ASP A 93 15.16 29.99 13.19
C ASP A 93 15.95 31.23 13.64
N LYS A 94 17.26 31.19 13.36
CA LYS A 94 18.21 32.27 13.68
C LYS A 94 18.64 33.06 12.44
N THR A 95 17.98 32.85 11.30
CA THR A 95 18.41 33.47 10.03
C THR A 95 18.19 34.97 9.98
N TYR A 96 17.24 35.50 10.76
CA TYR A 96 17.02 36.93 10.91
C TYR A 96 17.08 37.34 12.39
N ARG A 97 18.21 37.91 12.80
CA ARG A 97 18.50 38.27 14.20
C ARG A 97 17.39 39.06 14.90
N PRO A 98 16.77 40.11 14.32
CA PRO A 98 15.74 40.85 15.04
C PRO A 98 14.46 40.05 15.35
N LEU A 99 14.21 38.93 14.65
CA LEU A 99 13.07 38.07 14.94
C LEU A 99 13.28 37.25 16.22
N THR A 100 14.53 36.96 16.59
CA THR A 100 14.82 36.20 17.82
C THR A 100 14.60 37.01 19.09
N ASP A 101 14.54 38.34 18.97
CA ASP A 101 14.26 39.26 20.09
C ASP A 101 12.74 39.48 20.30
N LYS A 102 11.91 38.85 19.48
CA LYS A 102 10.45 39.07 19.40
C LYS A 102 9.68 37.93 20.07
N ASN A 103 8.63 38.27 20.83
CA ASN A 103 7.73 37.30 21.46
C ASN A 103 6.65 36.86 20.46
N ILE A 104 7.03 36.10 19.42
CA ILE A 104 6.07 35.66 18.40
C ILE A 104 5.07 34.68 19.02
N SER A 105 3.78 35.03 18.97
CA SER A 105 2.69 34.25 19.58
C SER A 105 1.85 33.47 18.56
N ALA A 106 1.84 33.90 17.30
CA ALA A 106 1.12 33.25 16.20
C ALA A 106 1.75 33.61 14.85
N MET A 107 1.47 32.81 13.83
CA MET A 107 1.92 33.10 12.46
C MET A 107 0.86 32.75 11.42
N THR A 108 0.94 33.37 10.26
CA THR A 108 0.10 32.99 9.11
C THR A 108 0.81 33.35 7.81
N ILE A 109 0.15 33.08 6.69
CA ILE A 109 0.61 33.46 5.36
C ILE A 109 -0.32 34.49 4.73
N TYR A 110 0.28 35.46 4.05
CA TYR A 110 -0.45 36.39 3.20
C TYR A 110 0.36 36.69 1.95
N LYS A 111 -0.22 36.41 0.76
CA LYS A 111 0.49 36.46 -0.52
C LYS A 111 1.81 35.66 -0.48
N ASP A 112 1.72 34.45 0.08
CA ASP A 112 2.83 33.49 0.19
C ASP A 112 4.05 34.06 0.93
N GLN A 113 3.81 34.93 1.92
CA GLN A 113 4.82 35.47 2.82
C GLN A 113 4.40 35.25 4.26
N PHE A 114 5.38 34.99 5.13
CA PHE A 114 5.14 34.89 6.57
C PHE A 114 4.70 36.22 7.16
N ILE A 115 3.62 36.18 7.90
CA ILE A 115 3.15 37.24 8.78
C ILE A 115 3.24 36.72 10.20
N TYR A 116 3.77 37.54 11.10
CA TYR A 116 3.92 37.22 12.50
C TYR A 116 3.04 38.14 13.34
N LEU A 117 2.58 37.60 14.47
CA LEU A 117 1.97 38.35 15.55
C LEU A 117 2.90 38.29 16.76
N ASP A 118 3.30 39.44 17.28
CA ASP A 118 4.04 39.55 18.54
C ASP A 118 3.19 40.29 19.60
N ASP A 119 3.79 40.65 20.73
CA ASP A 119 3.14 41.36 21.83
C ASP A 119 2.90 42.86 21.55
N GLU A 120 3.40 43.41 20.44
CA GLU A 120 3.29 44.82 20.07
C GLU A 120 2.63 45.08 18.72
N ALA A 121 2.78 44.19 17.74
CA ALA A 121 2.47 44.40 16.35
C ALA A 121 2.18 43.12 15.54
N VAL A 122 1.41 43.31 14.47
CA VAL A 122 1.41 42.41 13.32
C VAL A 122 2.51 42.85 12.36
N LEU A 123 3.44 41.97 12.03
CA LEU A 123 4.63 42.31 11.27
C LEU A 123 5.01 41.27 10.21
N SER A 124 5.85 41.66 9.26
CA SER A 124 6.50 40.75 8.33
C SER A 124 7.87 41.28 7.93
N ASN A 125 8.81 40.36 7.72
CA ASN A 125 10.12 40.69 7.15
C ASN A 125 10.06 40.88 5.62
N ALA A 126 8.94 40.52 4.99
CA ALA A 126 8.67 40.78 3.59
C ALA A 126 8.43 42.26 3.31
N TRP A 127 8.38 42.63 2.02
CA TRP A 127 8.11 44.00 1.56
C TRP A 127 8.99 45.06 2.26
N ALA A 128 10.30 44.78 2.33
CA ALA A 128 11.29 45.62 2.99
C ALA A 128 10.98 45.94 4.47
N GLY A 129 10.29 45.03 5.17
CA GLY A 129 9.89 45.24 6.57
C GLY A 129 8.82 46.31 6.76
N SER A 130 8.16 46.75 5.68
CA SER A 130 7.18 47.85 5.73
C SER A 130 5.87 47.47 6.42
N LEU A 131 5.60 46.17 6.62
CA LEU A 131 4.48 45.71 7.42
C LEU A 131 4.88 45.68 8.89
N PHE A 132 4.45 46.70 9.63
CA PHE A 132 4.61 46.79 11.09
C PHE A 132 3.41 47.55 11.66
N LEU A 133 2.38 46.82 12.08
CA LEU A 133 1.10 47.37 12.50
C LEU A 133 0.91 47.19 14.00
N LYS A 134 1.12 48.26 14.76
CA LYS A 134 0.99 48.24 16.23
C LYS A 134 -0.43 47.93 16.69
N HIS A 135 -0.54 47.22 17.79
CA HIS A 135 -1.79 46.90 18.46
C HIS A 135 -1.73 47.05 19.97
N ASN A 136 -2.87 46.91 20.63
CA ASN A 136 -3.04 47.12 22.08
C ASN A 136 -3.34 45.82 22.84
N LEU A 137 -3.18 44.66 22.19
CA LEU A 137 -3.44 43.33 22.76
C LEU A 137 -2.12 42.54 22.92
N PRO A 138 -1.34 42.76 23.99
CA PRO A 138 -0.03 42.11 24.15
C PRO A 138 -0.08 40.61 24.43
N LYS A 139 -1.28 40.05 24.63
CA LYS A 139 -1.51 38.62 24.79
C LYS A 139 -2.22 38.01 23.57
N ALA A 140 -2.30 38.75 22.46
CA ALA A 140 -2.92 38.24 21.26
C ALA A 140 -2.12 37.05 20.73
N ASN A 141 -2.82 35.98 20.38
CA ASN A 141 -2.25 34.73 19.87
C ASN A 141 -3.13 34.08 18.80
N ILE A 142 -4.15 34.80 18.32
CA ILE A 142 -5.05 34.35 17.25
C ILE A 142 -5.22 35.51 16.29
N PHE A 143 -5.05 35.25 15.00
CA PHE A 143 -5.28 36.25 13.97
C PHE A 143 -5.54 35.65 12.59
N ALA A 144 -6.10 36.47 11.71
CA ALA A 144 -6.20 36.17 10.29
C ALA A 144 -5.88 37.40 9.45
N ALA A 145 -5.31 37.17 8.26
CA ALA A 145 -5.12 38.19 7.24
C ALA A 145 -6.40 38.41 6.42
N GLY A 146 -6.72 39.68 6.14
CA GLY A 146 -7.78 40.11 5.23
C GLY A 146 -7.28 40.24 3.78
N THR A 147 -7.78 41.25 3.05
CA THR A 147 -7.47 41.45 1.62
C THR A 147 -6.49 42.58 1.32
N ASP A 148 -6.21 43.49 2.26
CA ASP A 148 -5.39 44.68 1.99
C ASP A 148 -4.43 45.01 3.14
N PHE A 149 -3.65 44.01 3.56
CA PHE A 149 -2.74 44.12 4.70
C PHE A 149 -3.48 44.60 5.97
N ASP A 150 -4.70 44.12 6.12
CA ASP A 150 -5.56 44.26 7.26
C ASP A 150 -5.67 42.93 8.00
N PHE A 151 -5.86 43.01 9.31
CA PHE A 151 -5.82 41.84 10.18
C PHE A 151 -6.85 41.99 11.28
N LEU A 152 -7.50 40.90 11.64
CA LEU A 152 -8.24 40.79 12.89
C LEU A 152 -7.43 39.93 13.84
N ILE A 153 -7.10 40.48 15.01
CA ILE A 153 -6.32 39.80 16.06
C ILE A 153 -7.17 39.62 17.33
N SER A 154 -6.81 38.65 18.17
CA SER A 154 -7.47 38.38 19.44
C SER A 154 -6.54 37.79 20.51
N ASP A 155 -6.80 38.13 21.77
CA ASP A 155 -6.26 37.50 22.97
C ASP A 155 -7.24 36.52 23.63
N GLY A 156 -8.33 36.17 22.92
CA GLY A 156 -9.47 35.42 23.42
C GLY A 156 -10.69 36.33 23.61
N PRO A 157 -10.84 37.06 24.73
CA PRO A 157 -12.01 37.88 24.99
C PRO A 157 -12.06 39.18 24.15
N SER A 158 -10.90 39.73 23.76
CA SER A 158 -10.80 41.01 23.06
C SER A 158 -10.50 40.80 21.58
N LEU A 159 -10.99 41.69 20.73
CA LEU A 159 -10.71 41.72 19.30
C LEU A 159 -10.14 43.08 18.92
N GLN A 160 -9.19 43.09 18.01
CA GLN A 160 -8.71 44.32 17.40
C GLN A 160 -8.54 44.16 15.89
N TYR A 161 -9.13 45.06 15.12
CA TYR A 161 -8.91 45.14 13.68
C TYR A 161 -7.82 46.17 13.39
N VAL A 162 -6.72 45.73 12.79
CA VAL A 162 -5.52 46.52 12.54
C VAL A 162 -5.27 46.62 11.04
N SER A 163 -4.93 47.81 10.54
CA SER A 163 -4.61 48.03 9.12
C SER A 163 -3.69 49.25 8.97
N LYS A 164 -3.06 49.41 7.81
CA LYS A 164 -2.18 50.58 7.52
C LYS A 164 -2.87 51.94 7.67
N ASN A 165 -4.16 52.01 7.35
CA ASN A 165 -4.90 53.27 7.20
C ASN A 165 -5.88 53.56 8.34
N ASN A 166 -5.94 52.73 9.39
CA ASN A 166 -6.93 52.88 10.46
C ASN A 166 -6.34 52.51 11.84
N SER A 167 -6.48 53.41 12.80
CA SER A 167 -6.15 53.20 14.20
C SER A 167 -7.21 52.33 14.88
N GLY A 168 -7.09 51.01 14.68
CA GLY A 168 -7.57 49.96 15.59
C GLY A 168 -9.03 50.01 16.00
N TRP A 169 -9.96 49.38 15.26
CA TRP A 169 -11.26 49.08 15.88
C TRP A 169 -11.04 48.06 17.00
N LEU A 170 -11.66 48.30 18.16
CA LEU A 170 -11.64 47.41 19.31
C LEU A 170 -13.03 46.83 19.53
N GLY A 171 -13.10 45.52 19.72
CA GLY A 171 -14.31 44.78 20.04
C GLY A 171 -14.09 43.83 21.20
N VAL A 172 -15.19 43.32 21.74
CA VAL A 172 -15.19 42.34 22.83
C VAL A 172 -16.18 41.23 22.48
N LEU A 173 -15.75 39.97 22.61
CA LEU A 173 -16.63 38.82 22.57
C LEU A 173 -17.29 38.66 23.94
N SER A 174 -18.50 39.20 24.08
CA SER A 174 -19.20 39.23 25.37
C SER A 174 -19.50 37.82 25.90
N LYS A 175 -18.91 37.46 27.06
CA LYS A 175 -19.06 36.14 27.74
C LYS A 175 -18.56 34.93 26.94
N ASP A 176 -17.71 35.18 25.94
CA ASP A 176 -17.11 34.18 25.08
C ASP A 176 -15.60 34.46 24.94
N LYS A 177 -14.85 33.53 24.35
CA LYS A 177 -13.42 33.69 24.06
C LYS A 177 -13.14 33.11 22.68
N ALA A 178 -12.50 33.88 21.82
CA ALA A 178 -12.03 33.42 20.52
C ALA A 178 -11.06 32.25 20.70
N ILE A 179 -11.23 31.23 19.86
CA ILE A 179 -10.31 30.10 19.71
C ILE A 179 -9.73 30.03 18.29
N ALA A 180 -10.41 30.59 17.29
CA ALA A 180 -9.89 30.69 15.92
C ALA A 180 -10.52 31.87 15.16
N ILE A 181 -9.78 32.42 14.20
CA ILE A 181 -10.26 33.44 13.26
C ILE A 181 -9.94 32.97 11.84
N LYS A 182 -10.89 33.08 10.92
CA LYS A 182 -10.68 32.86 9.48
C LYS A 182 -11.28 33.99 8.69
N PHE A 183 -10.72 34.26 7.52
CA PHE A 183 -11.19 35.32 6.65
C PHE A 183 -11.93 34.75 5.44
N ASP A 184 -13.10 35.32 5.15
CA ASP A 184 -13.87 35.01 3.95
C ASP A 184 -13.67 36.11 2.90
N GLN A 185 -12.93 35.78 1.85
CA GLN A 185 -12.67 36.69 0.74
C GLN A 185 -13.94 37.04 -0.05
N LYS A 186 -14.96 36.16 -0.10
CA LYS A 186 -16.18 36.40 -0.87
C LYS A 186 -17.03 37.51 -0.24
N THR A 187 -17.18 37.48 1.08
CA THR A 187 -17.97 38.48 1.83
C THR A 187 -17.12 39.59 2.44
N ASN A 188 -15.80 39.54 2.26
CA ASN A 188 -14.81 40.43 2.87
C ASN A 188 -15.04 40.59 4.38
N SER A 189 -15.23 39.46 5.07
CA SER A 189 -15.59 39.42 6.48
C SER A 189 -14.71 38.42 7.23
N PHE A 190 -14.37 38.75 8.46
CA PHE A 190 -13.71 37.83 9.38
C PHE A 190 -14.76 37.01 10.11
N TRP A 191 -14.50 35.73 10.27
CA TRP A 191 -15.28 34.79 11.04
C TRP A 191 -14.49 34.40 12.27
N ILE A 192 -15.13 34.50 13.42
CA ILE A 192 -14.52 34.23 14.71
C ILE A 192 -15.27 33.07 15.33
N LEU A 193 -14.55 31.97 15.57
CA LEU A 193 -15.01 30.87 16.39
C LEU A 193 -14.61 31.18 17.83
N GLY A 194 -15.59 31.24 18.72
CA GLY A 194 -15.39 31.27 20.15
C GLY A 194 -15.76 29.94 20.81
N GLU A 195 -15.47 29.81 22.10
CA GLU A 195 -15.87 28.66 22.92
C GLU A 195 -17.39 28.41 22.89
N LYS A 196 -18.20 29.46 22.68
CA LYS A 196 -19.67 29.42 22.79
C LYS A 196 -20.42 29.92 21.56
N SER A 197 -19.74 30.51 20.57
CA SER A 197 -20.41 31.10 19.43
C SER A 197 -19.54 31.19 18.18
N VAL A 198 -20.21 31.36 17.04
CA VAL A 198 -19.58 31.76 15.78
C VAL A 198 -20.08 33.16 15.45
N THR A 199 -19.17 34.10 15.28
CA THR A 199 -19.47 35.52 15.05
C THR A 199 -18.78 36.00 13.79
N SER A 200 -19.51 36.71 12.92
CA SER A 200 -18.94 37.40 11.77
C SER A 200 -18.63 38.86 12.10
N PHE A 201 -17.48 39.35 11.68
CA PHE A 201 -17.05 40.74 11.74
C PHE A 201 -16.83 41.28 10.32
N ASN A 202 -17.55 42.35 9.97
CA ASN A 202 -17.32 43.04 8.70
C ASN A 202 -16.48 44.32 8.94
N PRO A 203 -15.28 44.44 8.35
CA PRO A 203 -14.42 45.61 8.54
C PRO A 203 -15.01 46.94 8.03
N LYS A 204 -15.88 46.90 7.01
CA LYS A 204 -16.49 48.09 6.41
C LYS A 204 -17.49 48.73 7.37
N ASP A 205 -18.35 47.91 7.96
CA ASP A 205 -19.45 48.37 8.80
C ASP A 205 -19.08 48.35 10.30
N LYS A 206 -17.96 47.69 10.65
CA LYS A 206 -17.42 47.52 12.00
C LYS A 206 -18.42 46.85 12.97
N THR A 207 -19.24 45.95 12.44
CA THR A 207 -20.28 45.25 13.19
C THR A 207 -19.88 43.80 13.47
N LEU A 208 -20.09 43.36 14.72
CA LEU A 208 -20.09 41.95 15.10
C LEU A 208 -21.52 41.41 15.04
N LYS A 209 -21.70 40.26 14.38
CA LYS A 209 -22.97 39.55 14.31
C LYS A 209 -22.75 38.09 14.69
N THR A 210 -23.33 37.66 15.80
CA THR A 210 -23.38 36.23 16.14
C THR A 210 -24.27 35.51 15.15
N VAL A 211 -23.72 34.48 14.51
CA VAL A 211 -24.39 33.65 13.50
C VAL A 211 -24.87 32.34 14.10
N TYR A 212 -24.08 31.75 14.99
CA TYR A 212 -24.41 30.49 15.65
C TYR A 212 -23.99 30.51 17.11
N ALA A 213 -24.72 29.81 17.98
CA ALA A 213 -24.39 29.63 19.39
C ALA A 213 -24.34 28.13 19.72
N GLY A 214 -23.34 27.72 20.48
CA GLY A 214 -23.10 26.32 20.81
C GLY A 214 -22.03 26.17 21.90
N SER A 215 -21.34 25.04 21.92
CA SER A 215 -20.26 24.76 22.87
C SER A 215 -19.37 23.64 22.36
N ASN A 216 -18.22 23.43 23.00
CA ASN A 216 -17.26 22.35 22.72
C ASN A 216 -16.66 22.41 21.31
N PHE A 217 -16.62 23.60 20.72
CA PHE A 217 -15.98 23.83 19.44
C PHE A 217 -14.47 23.63 19.54
N THR A 218 -13.89 23.05 18.50
CA THR A 218 -12.44 22.85 18.39
C THR A 218 -11.85 23.62 17.23
N SER A 219 -12.52 23.63 16.08
CA SER A 219 -12.08 24.33 14.87
C SER A 219 -13.27 24.61 13.95
N PHE A 220 -13.02 25.36 12.87
CA PHE A 220 -14.02 25.58 11.83
C PHE A 220 -13.41 25.85 10.46
N ALA A 221 -14.20 25.62 9.41
CA ALA A 221 -13.89 25.99 8.04
C ALA A 221 -15.11 26.63 7.38
N LEU A 222 -14.87 27.50 6.39
CA LEU A 222 -15.91 27.98 5.49
C LEU A 222 -15.81 27.25 4.16
N LEU A 223 -16.92 26.64 3.75
CA LEU A 223 -17.11 26.05 2.43
C LEU A 223 -18.29 26.77 1.76
N ASP A 224 -17.97 27.75 0.93
CA ASP A 224 -18.97 28.62 0.29
C ASP A 224 -19.89 29.32 1.31
N ASN A 225 -21.18 28.95 1.38
CA ASN A 225 -22.13 29.48 2.35
C ASN A 225 -22.36 28.54 3.55
N THR A 226 -21.51 27.51 3.71
CA THR A 226 -21.61 26.53 4.78
C THR A 226 -20.43 26.65 5.74
N LEU A 227 -20.73 26.78 7.03
CA LEU A 227 -19.78 26.68 8.13
C LEU A 227 -19.64 25.22 8.54
N ILE A 228 -18.43 24.69 8.49
CA ILE A 228 -18.09 23.39 9.08
C ILE A 228 -17.62 23.67 10.50
N LEU A 229 -18.35 23.20 11.50
CA LEU A 229 -18.00 23.35 12.92
C LEU A 229 -17.61 21.99 13.50
N THR A 230 -16.42 21.90 14.08
CA THR A 230 -15.89 20.65 14.63
C THR A 230 -15.92 20.66 16.15
N THR A 231 -16.04 19.47 16.73
CA THR A 231 -16.06 19.22 18.16
C THR A 231 -15.24 17.94 18.46
N LEU A 232 -15.16 17.54 19.73
CA LEU A 232 -14.51 16.29 20.13
C LEU A 232 -15.35 15.03 19.86
N ASP A 233 -16.55 15.18 19.31
CA ASP A 233 -17.50 14.11 19.02
C ASP A 233 -18.02 14.15 17.56
N GLY A 234 -17.27 14.78 16.65
CA GLY A 234 -17.56 14.85 15.21
C GLY A 234 -17.59 16.28 14.67
N TYR A 235 -18.27 16.47 13.54
CA TYR A 235 -18.50 17.81 12.97
C TYR A 235 -19.94 17.98 12.49
N PHE A 236 -20.39 19.22 12.33
CA PHE A 236 -21.69 19.53 11.75
C PHE A 236 -21.62 20.78 10.91
N GLU A 237 -22.63 20.92 10.05
CA GLU A 237 -22.72 22.01 9.08
C GLU A 237 -23.73 23.05 9.56
N VAL A 238 -23.44 24.33 9.32
CA VAL A 238 -24.34 25.45 9.61
C VAL A 238 -24.42 26.34 8.38
N ASP A 239 -25.63 26.70 7.97
CA ASP A 239 -25.83 27.69 6.91
C ASP A 239 -25.37 29.07 7.42
N ALA A 240 -24.35 29.63 6.79
CA ALA A 240 -23.69 30.86 7.24
C ALA A 240 -24.60 32.09 7.19
N THR A 241 -25.67 32.06 6.39
CA THR A 241 -26.62 33.16 6.24
C THR A 241 -27.70 33.14 7.32
N SER A 242 -28.31 31.98 7.54
CA SER A 242 -29.45 31.78 8.43
C SER A 242 -29.06 31.38 9.85
N GLY A 243 -27.84 30.87 10.05
CA GLY A 243 -27.37 30.38 11.35
C GLY A 243 -28.04 29.06 11.78
N LYS A 244 -28.66 28.32 10.84
CA LYS A 244 -29.31 27.04 11.12
C LYS A 244 -28.38 25.89 10.80
N GLN A 245 -28.34 24.90 11.70
CA GLN A 245 -27.67 23.64 11.44
C GLN A 245 -28.29 22.93 10.23
N ILE A 246 -27.44 22.38 9.38
CA ILE A 246 -27.79 21.59 8.20
C ILE A 246 -27.60 20.12 8.55
N GLY A 247 -28.70 19.36 8.55
CA GLY A 247 -28.68 17.92 8.81
C GLY A 247 -28.15 17.54 10.20
N ASP A 248 -27.83 16.25 10.34
CA ASP A 248 -27.31 15.68 11.57
C ASP A 248 -25.79 15.82 11.68
N LYS A 249 -25.29 15.80 12.92
CA LYS A 249 -23.85 15.74 13.21
C LYS A 249 -23.23 14.50 12.55
N LYS A 250 -22.11 14.69 11.88
CA LYS A 250 -21.33 13.65 11.22
C LYS A 250 -20.39 13.00 12.22
N THR A 251 -20.63 11.72 12.51
CA THR A 251 -19.87 10.91 13.47
C THR A 251 -19.28 9.64 12.86
N LYS A 252 -19.68 9.30 11.62
CA LYS A 252 -19.14 8.22 10.81
C LYS A 252 -17.84 8.70 10.14
N LEU A 253 -16.76 8.78 10.91
CA LEU A 253 -15.45 9.32 10.54
C LEU A 253 -14.34 8.36 10.94
N PRO A 254 -13.12 8.47 10.36
CA PRO A 254 -11.96 7.74 10.85
C PRO A 254 -11.74 7.98 12.35
N TRP A 255 -11.89 9.23 12.80
CA TRP A 255 -11.94 9.56 14.23
C TRP A 255 -12.80 10.80 14.51
N THR A 256 -13.44 10.83 15.69
CA THR A 256 -14.41 11.87 16.05
C THR A 256 -13.84 13.02 16.87
N GLU A 257 -12.69 12.85 17.52
CA GLU A 257 -12.05 13.91 18.30
C GLU A 257 -11.24 14.82 17.37
N ILE A 258 -11.93 15.73 16.68
CA ILE A 258 -11.34 16.61 15.67
C ILE A 258 -10.71 17.81 16.36
N THR A 259 -9.45 18.09 16.03
CA THR A 259 -8.64 19.20 16.56
C THR A 259 -8.51 20.33 15.55
N TYR A 260 -8.59 20.04 14.25
CA TYR A 260 -8.44 21.03 13.19
C TYR A 260 -9.34 20.71 12.00
N VAL A 261 -9.87 21.74 11.32
CA VAL A 261 -10.45 21.60 9.98
C VAL A 261 -10.03 22.74 9.06
N GLY A 262 -9.72 22.40 7.81
CA GLY A 262 -9.38 23.36 6.76
C GLY A 262 -9.89 22.92 5.39
N LYS A 263 -10.08 23.88 4.48
CA LYS A 263 -10.32 23.60 3.08
C LYS A 263 -9.00 23.75 2.33
N ILE A 264 -8.53 22.68 1.69
CA ILE A 264 -7.31 22.68 0.88
C ILE A 264 -7.66 22.04 -0.46
N ASP A 265 -7.38 22.76 -1.56
CA ASP A 265 -7.64 22.31 -2.93
C ASP A 265 -9.03 21.72 -3.16
N GLY A 266 -10.05 22.38 -2.61
CA GLY A 266 -11.44 21.96 -2.76
C GLY A 266 -11.93 20.98 -1.69
N HIS A 267 -11.03 20.28 -1.01
CA HIS A 267 -11.35 19.20 -0.08
C HIS A 267 -11.29 19.64 1.38
N LEU A 268 -12.07 18.99 2.23
CA LEU A 268 -12.00 19.18 3.68
C LEU A 268 -10.91 18.26 4.25
N TRP A 269 -9.97 18.87 4.96
CA TRP A 269 -8.93 18.20 5.73
C TRP A 269 -9.22 18.34 7.21
N PHE A 270 -9.08 17.25 7.94
CA PHE A 270 -9.33 17.15 9.36
C PHE A 270 -8.08 16.69 10.09
N GLY A 271 -7.65 17.45 11.09
CA GLY A 271 -6.72 16.99 12.12
C GLY A 271 -7.49 16.41 13.28
N SER A 272 -6.99 15.34 13.90
CA SER A 272 -7.63 14.70 15.05
C SER A 272 -6.61 14.26 16.10
N THR A 273 -7.08 13.74 17.24
CA THR A 273 -6.21 13.09 18.22
C THR A 273 -5.68 11.72 17.76
N LYS A 274 -6.19 11.20 16.64
CA LYS A 274 -5.73 9.96 15.97
C LYS A 274 -5.46 10.20 14.49
N GLY A 275 -4.47 11.02 14.18
CA GLY A 275 -4.01 11.28 12.81
C GLY A 275 -4.84 12.32 12.07
N ALA A 276 -4.66 12.38 10.75
CA ALA A 276 -5.36 13.30 9.86
C ALA A 276 -6.18 12.52 8.83
N PHE A 277 -7.25 13.13 8.32
CA PHE A 277 -8.02 12.56 7.21
C PHE A 277 -8.56 13.62 6.27
N MET A 278 -8.69 13.25 4.99
CA MET A 278 -9.22 14.10 3.94
C MET A 278 -10.51 13.48 3.40
N LEU A 279 -11.58 14.30 3.31
CA LEU A 279 -12.86 13.87 2.74
C LEU A 279 -12.79 13.94 1.21
N LYS A 280 -12.93 12.79 0.56
CA LYS A 280 -12.97 12.64 -0.89
C LYS A 280 -14.36 12.98 -1.46
N ASP A 281 -14.40 13.22 -2.76
CA ASP A 281 -15.64 13.49 -3.51
C ASP A 281 -16.66 12.33 -3.45
N ASP A 282 -16.19 11.09 -3.30
CA ASP A 282 -17.03 9.89 -3.15
C ASP A 282 -17.63 9.72 -1.73
N GLY A 283 -17.28 10.62 -0.81
CA GLY A 283 -17.71 10.59 0.59
C GLY A 283 -16.90 9.66 1.49
N LYS A 284 -15.87 8.98 0.97
CA LYS A 284 -14.89 8.22 1.75
C LYS A 284 -13.73 9.12 2.19
N PHE A 285 -12.77 8.54 2.91
CA PHE A 285 -11.61 9.26 3.43
C PHE A 285 -10.29 8.68 2.93
N ASN A 286 -9.30 9.54 2.74
CA ASN A 286 -7.89 9.15 2.89
C ASN A 286 -7.52 9.34 4.36
N TYR A 287 -6.86 8.35 4.97
CA TYR A 287 -6.50 8.35 6.39
C TYR A 287 -5.00 8.24 6.63
N TYR A 288 -4.44 9.32 7.19
CA TYR A 288 -3.03 9.43 7.55
C TYR A 288 -2.86 9.12 9.04
N TYR A 289 -2.44 7.90 9.35
CA TYR A 289 -2.19 7.43 10.72
C TYR A 289 -0.75 6.95 10.92
N GLY A 290 -0.17 7.30 12.07
CA GLY A 290 1.10 6.75 12.53
C GLY A 290 2.34 7.33 11.83
N LYS A 291 3.48 6.74 12.19
CA LYS A 291 4.83 7.23 11.84
C LYS A 291 5.21 7.09 10.37
N ARG A 292 4.44 6.35 9.56
CA ARG A 292 4.55 6.42 8.10
C ARG A 292 4.40 7.86 7.63
N TRP A 293 3.37 8.53 8.12
CA TRP A 293 2.93 9.84 7.64
C TRP A 293 3.39 11.01 8.50
N MET A 294 3.48 10.85 9.82
CA MET A 294 3.70 11.98 10.72
C MET A 294 4.41 11.57 12.02
N PRO A 295 5.17 12.47 12.68
CA PRO A 295 5.89 12.17 13.93
C PRO A 295 5.02 11.61 15.07
N SER A 296 3.75 12.01 15.16
CA SER A 296 2.78 11.51 16.15
C SER A 296 1.34 11.77 15.69
N ASN A 297 0.37 11.12 16.32
CA ASN A 297 -1.03 11.16 15.87
C ASN A 297 -1.82 12.41 16.31
N ASN A 298 -1.38 13.17 17.31
CA ASN A 298 -2.14 14.33 17.81
C ASN A 298 -1.91 15.56 16.92
N VAL A 299 -2.77 15.74 15.91
CA VAL A 299 -2.64 16.82 14.93
C VAL A 299 -3.04 18.17 15.55
N LYS A 300 -2.23 19.21 15.32
CA LYS A 300 -2.46 20.59 15.78
C LYS A 300 -2.90 21.52 14.65
N HIS A 301 -2.29 21.38 13.47
CA HIS A 301 -2.52 22.28 12.35
C HIS A 301 -2.29 21.57 11.03
N ILE A 302 -3.06 21.95 10.00
CA ILE A 302 -2.86 21.48 8.63
C ILE A 302 -2.81 22.69 7.69
N SER A 303 -1.81 22.77 6.82
CA SER A 303 -1.70 23.81 5.80
C SER A 303 -1.17 23.28 4.48
N LYS A 304 -1.37 24.07 3.42
CA LYS A 304 -0.85 23.76 2.08
C LYS A 304 0.52 24.42 1.88
N GLY A 305 1.47 23.67 1.36
CA GLY A 305 2.74 24.14 0.84
C GLY A 305 2.60 24.80 -0.54
N THR A 306 3.47 25.76 -0.85
CA THR A 306 3.50 26.41 -2.16
C THR A 306 3.99 25.49 -3.28
N ASP A 307 4.64 24.38 -2.92
CA ASP A 307 5.04 23.26 -3.76
C ASP A 307 3.94 22.21 -3.97
N GLY A 308 2.75 22.39 -3.36
CA GLY A 308 1.65 21.43 -3.42
C GLY A 308 1.64 20.39 -2.30
N SER A 309 2.67 20.37 -1.43
CA SER A 309 2.69 19.48 -0.26
C SER A 309 1.62 19.86 0.78
N ILE A 310 1.31 18.93 1.68
CA ILE A 310 0.44 19.18 2.84
C ILE A 310 1.27 19.08 4.11
N LEU A 311 1.29 20.17 4.86
CA LEU A 311 1.99 20.27 6.14
C LEU A 311 1.03 19.87 7.25
N ILE A 312 1.31 18.76 7.93
CA ILE A 312 0.55 18.24 9.06
C ILE A 312 1.42 18.38 10.32
N LEU A 313 1.13 19.41 11.11
CA LEU A 313 1.81 19.66 12.38
C LEU A 313 1.16 18.84 13.49
N THR A 314 1.98 18.19 14.31
CA THR A 314 1.56 17.33 15.42
C THR A 314 2.20 17.83 16.73
N GLU A 315 1.91 17.19 17.86
CA GLU A 315 2.50 17.57 19.16
C GLU A 315 4.00 17.27 19.28
N THR A 316 4.55 16.43 18.41
CA THR A 316 5.96 16.02 18.43
C THR A 316 6.76 16.46 17.21
N GLY A 317 6.13 17.06 16.19
CA GLY A 317 6.85 17.49 15.01
C GLY A 317 5.94 17.79 13.83
N LEU A 318 6.52 17.80 12.64
CA LEU A 318 5.86 18.10 11.38
C LEU A 318 5.98 16.92 10.40
N GLY A 319 4.87 16.48 9.82
CA GLY A 319 4.85 15.67 8.60
C GLY A 319 4.59 16.56 7.39
N GLN A 320 5.40 16.46 6.35
CA GLN A 320 5.19 17.07 5.04
C GLN A 320 4.79 15.96 4.06
N ILE A 321 3.52 15.90 3.72
CA ILE A 321 2.99 14.98 2.70
C ILE A 321 3.32 15.57 1.33
N VAL A 322 4.25 14.95 0.62
CA VAL A 322 4.68 15.34 -0.71
C VAL A 322 3.90 14.52 -1.72
N TYR A 323 3.50 15.14 -2.84
CA TYR A 323 2.89 14.48 -3.97
C TYR A 323 3.84 14.55 -5.15
N GLU A 324 4.25 13.40 -5.67
CA GLU A 324 5.10 13.28 -6.85
C GLU A 324 4.31 12.64 -7.99
N GLU A 325 4.32 13.27 -9.16
CA GLU A 325 3.74 12.69 -10.35
C GLU A 325 4.66 11.59 -10.88
N MET A 326 4.17 10.35 -10.95
CA MET A 326 4.94 9.21 -11.41
C MET A 326 4.07 8.15 -12.08
N THR A 327 4.66 7.36 -12.97
CA THR A 327 4.03 6.14 -13.53
C THR A 327 4.28 4.93 -12.61
N LEU A 328 3.58 3.81 -12.83
CA LEU A 328 3.93 2.56 -12.17
C LEU A 328 5.35 2.14 -12.57
N HIS A 329 5.81 2.43 -13.79
CA HIS A 329 7.21 2.19 -14.17
C HIS A 329 8.21 2.95 -13.30
N ASP A 330 7.97 4.23 -13.04
CA ASP A 330 8.85 5.04 -12.18
C ASP A 330 8.91 4.48 -10.76
N LYS A 331 7.76 4.07 -10.22
CA LYS A 331 7.67 3.40 -8.93
C LYS A 331 8.36 2.03 -8.92
N ALA A 332 8.29 1.28 -10.01
CA ALA A 332 9.05 0.05 -10.19
C ALA A 332 10.55 0.33 -10.07
N LEU A 333 11.08 1.35 -10.77
CA LEU A 333 12.50 1.71 -10.70
C LEU A 333 12.93 2.13 -9.29
N TYR A 334 12.07 2.81 -8.53
CA TYR A 334 12.31 3.09 -7.12
C TYR A 334 12.45 1.80 -6.29
N TYR A 335 11.52 0.85 -6.44
CA TYR A 335 11.56 -0.41 -5.70
C TYR A 335 12.72 -1.32 -6.13
N GLU A 336 13.07 -1.34 -7.41
CA GLU A 336 14.28 -2.01 -7.91
C GLU A 336 15.51 -1.52 -7.15
N LYS A 337 15.64 -0.20 -6.99
CA LYS A 337 16.73 0.40 -6.21
C LYS A 337 16.65 0.00 -4.73
N GLN A 338 15.47 0.05 -4.13
CA GLN A 338 15.25 -0.34 -2.72
C GLN A 338 15.74 -1.78 -2.46
N VAL A 339 15.30 -2.73 -3.28
CA VAL A 339 15.70 -4.14 -3.14
C VAL A 339 17.22 -4.28 -3.22
N ARG A 340 17.83 -3.66 -4.22
CA ARG A 340 19.27 -3.79 -4.47
C ARG A 340 20.15 -3.06 -3.45
N ASP A 341 19.67 -1.97 -2.86
CA ASP A 341 20.41 -1.22 -1.85
C ASP A 341 20.52 -1.98 -0.53
N ARG A 342 19.46 -2.70 -0.11
CA ARG A 342 19.37 -3.19 1.28
C ARG A 342 18.53 -4.44 1.53
N HIS A 343 18.13 -5.21 0.52
CA HIS A 343 17.34 -6.44 0.67
C HIS A 343 18.00 -7.71 0.10
N ILE A 344 19.28 -7.68 -0.29
CA ILE A 344 19.97 -8.86 -0.86
C ILE A 344 20.94 -9.49 0.15
N ARG A 345 20.55 -10.64 0.73
CA ARG A 345 21.39 -11.43 1.65
C ARG A 345 21.94 -12.65 0.94
N LEU A 346 23.22 -12.64 0.56
CA LEU A 346 23.87 -13.76 -0.15
C LEU A 346 23.17 -14.18 -1.47
N GLY A 347 22.45 -13.25 -2.10
CA GLY A 347 21.61 -13.50 -3.27
C GLY A 347 20.13 -13.76 -2.95
N PHE A 348 19.77 -13.98 -1.68
CA PHE A 348 18.38 -14.06 -1.24
C PHE A 348 17.72 -12.69 -1.14
N ASN A 349 16.45 -12.62 -1.54
CA ASN A 349 15.55 -11.51 -1.24
C ASN A 349 15.10 -11.59 0.22
N ALA A 350 15.54 -10.64 1.06
CA ALA A 350 15.45 -10.73 2.51
C ALA A 350 14.83 -9.49 3.15
N THR A 351 14.16 -9.72 4.28
CA THR A 351 13.66 -8.66 5.16
C THR A 351 14.80 -8.00 5.93
N LEU A 352 14.75 -6.68 6.06
CA LEU A 352 15.62 -5.91 6.94
C LEU A 352 14.97 -5.78 8.32
N VAL A 353 15.67 -6.16 9.38
CA VAL A 353 15.17 -6.19 10.77
C VAL A 353 16.10 -5.44 11.72
N ASP A 354 15.70 -5.34 12.99
CA ASP A 354 16.45 -4.67 14.07
C ASP A 354 16.77 -3.19 13.75
N MET A 355 15.89 -2.54 12.99
CA MET A 355 16.01 -1.12 12.67
C MET A 355 15.64 -0.24 13.87
N ASP A 356 16.31 0.92 13.97
CA ASP A 356 16.02 1.91 15.02
C ASP A 356 15.03 2.95 14.48
N ASN A 357 13.76 2.84 14.88
CA ASN A 357 12.72 3.84 14.60
C ASN A 357 12.64 4.23 13.09
N GLY A 358 12.65 3.24 12.22
CA GLY A 358 12.59 3.41 10.76
C GLY A 358 13.90 3.77 10.08
N ASN A 359 15.01 3.89 10.82
CA ASN A 359 16.32 4.07 10.20
C ASN A 359 16.83 2.74 9.65
N PHE A 360 16.77 2.58 8.33
CA PHE A 360 17.22 1.35 7.67
C PHE A 360 18.74 1.18 7.69
N ASP A 361 19.53 2.27 7.87
CA ASP A 361 20.98 2.19 7.97
C ASP A 361 21.47 1.53 9.28
N THR A 362 20.58 1.35 10.27
CA THR A 362 20.91 0.64 11.52
C THR A 362 20.47 -0.82 11.53
N GLY A 363 19.67 -1.23 10.54
CA GLY A 363 19.13 -2.59 10.46
C GLY A 363 20.15 -3.63 10.00
N ARG A 364 19.70 -4.89 9.98
CA ARG A 364 20.42 -6.02 9.39
C ARG A 364 19.48 -6.94 8.63
N LEU A 365 20.00 -7.66 7.64
CA LEU A 365 19.24 -8.67 6.93
C LEU A 365 19.04 -9.91 7.81
N SER A 366 17.81 -10.42 7.85
CA SER A 366 17.47 -11.65 8.60
C SER A 366 17.52 -12.89 7.71
N ASP A 367 17.76 -14.06 8.31
CA ASP A 367 17.32 -15.32 7.72
C ASP A 367 15.80 -15.45 7.82
N SER A 368 15.23 -16.28 6.95
CA SER A 368 13.82 -16.65 6.98
C SER A 368 13.66 -18.16 6.83
N ASP A 369 12.57 -18.68 7.40
CA ASP A 369 12.08 -20.01 7.05
C ASP A 369 11.72 -20.13 5.56
N ASN A 370 11.52 -18.98 4.90
CA ASN A 370 11.05 -18.88 3.53
C ASN A 370 11.98 -18.10 2.57
N ASP A 371 13.30 -18.13 2.81
CA ASP A 371 14.25 -17.39 1.97
C ASP A 371 14.17 -17.81 0.49
N GLY A 372 13.94 -19.10 0.20
CA GLY A 372 13.80 -19.59 -1.17
C GLY A 372 12.50 -19.14 -1.83
N LEU A 373 11.37 -19.14 -1.13
CA LEU A 373 10.10 -18.64 -1.66
C LEU A 373 10.16 -17.13 -1.98
N TRP A 374 10.59 -16.29 -1.04
CA TRP A 374 10.67 -14.84 -1.28
C TRP A 374 11.66 -14.50 -2.39
N THR A 375 12.73 -15.27 -2.51
CA THR A 375 13.72 -15.10 -3.58
C THR A 375 13.17 -15.56 -4.92
N THR A 376 12.38 -16.63 -4.97
CA THR A 376 11.80 -17.12 -6.24
C THR A 376 10.69 -16.22 -6.76
N MET A 377 9.90 -15.61 -5.87
CA MET A 377 8.93 -14.58 -6.27
C MET A 377 9.63 -13.35 -6.86
N TYR A 378 10.69 -12.86 -6.21
CA TYR A 378 11.52 -11.77 -6.76
C TYR A 378 12.18 -12.16 -8.09
N LEU A 379 12.80 -13.35 -8.15
CA LEU A 379 13.45 -13.87 -9.36
C LEU A 379 12.47 -14.00 -10.53
N ALA A 380 11.25 -14.47 -10.31
CA ALA A 380 10.23 -14.50 -11.35
C ALA A 380 9.90 -13.09 -11.86
N GLY A 381 9.80 -12.11 -10.95
CA GLY A 381 9.68 -10.68 -11.30
C GLY A 381 10.80 -10.21 -12.23
N GLU A 382 12.06 -10.48 -11.88
CA GLU A 382 13.22 -10.14 -12.72
C GLU A 382 13.23 -10.88 -14.07
N VAL A 383 12.77 -12.13 -14.13
CA VAL A 383 12.63 -12.87 -15.39
C VAL A 383 11.61 -12.20 -16.30
N PHE A 384 10.47 -11.77 -15.77
CA PHE A 384 9.47 -11.02 -16.54
C PHE A 384 10.02 -9.67 -16.99
N ARG A 385 10.70 -8.94 -16.09
CA ARG A 385 11.39 -7.69 -16.40
C ARG A 385 12.40 -7.86 -17.53
N TYR A 386 13.30 -8.83 -17.43
CA TYR A 386 14.27 -9.13 -18.48
C TYR A 386 13.57 -9.50 -19.80
N THR A 387 12.49 -10.26 -19.72
CA THR A 387 11.74 -10.68 -20.92
C THR A 387 11.16 -9.48 -21.68
N VAL A 388 10.59 -8.50 -20.98
CA VAL A 388 9.98 -7.32 -21.61
C VAL A 388 10.97 -6.19 -21.92
N THR A 389 12.06 -6.06 -21.15
CA THR A 389 13.02 -4.93 -21.32
C THR A 389 14.32 -5.31 -22.01
N LYS A 390 14.73 -6.59 -21.95
CA LYS A 390 16.06 -7.08 -22.30
C LYS A 390 17.20 -6.35 -21.56
N SER A 391 16.93 -5.84 -20.35
CA SER A 391 17.92 -5.16 -19.51
C SER A 391 19.02 -6.12 -19.02
N GLU A 392 20.28 -5.75 -19.22
CA GLU A 392 21.43 -6.50 -18.68
C GLU A 392 21.43 -6.49 -17.14
N ASP A 393 20.97 -5.42 -16.51
CA ASP A 393 20.86 -5.34 -15.05
C ASP A 393 19.84 -6.36 -14.52
N ALA A 394 18.69 -6.50 -15.20
CA ALA A 394 17.69 -7.52 -14.83
C ALA A 394 18.24 -8.94 -15.03
N LEU A 395 18.98 -9.18 -16.11
CA LEU A 395 19.64 -10.46 -16.33
C LEU A 395 20.66 -10.76 -15.23
N GLN A 396 21.44 -9.76 -14.80
CA GLN A 396 22.41 -9.91 -13.71
C GLN A 396 21.71 -10.22 -12.37
N ASN A 397 20.58 -9.56 -12.08
CA ASN A 397 19.77 -9.88 -10.91
C ASN A 397 19.26 -11.33 -10.96
N CYS A 398 18.78 -11.80 -12.11
CA CYS A 398 18.39 -13.21 -12.29
C CYS A 398 19.55 -14.17 -11.99
N ARG A 399 20.78 -13.84 -12.42
CA ARG A 399 21.97 -14.67 -12.17
C ARG A 399 22.27 -14.79 -10.69
N GLU A 400 22.29 -13.67 -9.99
CA GLU A 400 22.63 -13.63 -8.56
C GLU A 400 21.61 -14.35 -7.69
N ALA A 401 20.31 -14.16 -7.97
CA ALA A 401 19.26 -14.91 -7.30
C ALA A 401 19.37 -16.41 -7.63
N MET A 402 19.57 -16.77 -8.90
CA MET A 402 19.74 -18.17 -9.31
C MET A 402 20.95 -18.84 -8.64
N ASP A 403 22.06 -18.12 -8.44
CA ASP A 403 23.24 -18.65 -7.73
C ASP A 403 22.90 -19.02 -6.27
N ALA A 404 22.09 -18.20 -5.59
CA ALA A 404 21.60 -18.53 -4.24
C ALA A 404 20.64 -19.73 -4.26
N MET A 405 19.72 -19.76 -5.23
CA MET A 405 18.75 -20.85 -5.39
C MET A 405 19.40 -22.20 -5.69
N GLU A 406 20.41 -22.25 -6.56
CA GLU A 406 21.20 -23.46 -6.82
C GLU A 406 21.94 -23.93 -5.57
N ARG A 407 22.46 -22.97 -4.81
CA ARG A 407 23.25 -23.25 -3.62
C ARG A 407 22.41 -23.89 -2.51
N LEU A 408 21.10 -23.63 -2.44
CA LEU A 408 20.20 -24.36 -1.55
C LEU A 408 20.27 -25.89 -1.77
N PHE A 409 20.52 -26.35 -3.00
CA PHE A 409 20.66 -27.77 -3.30
C PHE A 409 22.07 -28.32 -3.08
N SER A 410 23.10 -27.46 -3.16
CA SER A 410 24.51 -27.89 -3.08
C SER A 410 25.13 -27.75 -1.70
N ILE A 411 24.52 -26.96 -0.79
CA ILE A 411 25.08 -26.67 0.54
C ILE A 411 24.89 -27.83 1.52
N ASN A 412 23.92 -28.70 1.26
CA ASN A 412 23.56 -29.84 2.08
C ASN A 412 23.93 -31.18 1.38
N PRO A 413 24.09 -32.29 2.13
CA PRO A 413 24.52 -33.56 1.55
C PRO A 413 23.38 -34.39 0.95
N VAL A 414 22.12 -33.94 1.01
CA VAL A 414 20.94 -34.73 0.64
C VAL A 414 20.62 -34.51 -0.85
N PRO A 415 20.83 -35.51 -1.73
CA PRO A 415 20.74 -35.27 -3.16
C PRO A 415 19.32 -34.83 -3.56
N GLY A 416 19.22 -33.68 -4.22
CA GLY A 416 17.97 -33.13 -4.73
C GLY A 416 17.00 -32.54 -3.70
N PHE A 417 17.40 -32.47 -2.42
CA PHE A 417 16.69 -31.73 -1.41
C PHE A 417 17.23 -30.29 -1.34
N PRO A 418 16.39 -29.25 -1.51
CA PRO A 418 16.80 -27.89 -1.24
C PRO A 418 16.77 -27.61 0.26
N SER A 419 17.79 -26.95 0.79
CA SER A 419 17.74 -26.30 2.11
C SER A 419 16.73 -25.14 2.12
N ARG A 420 16.29 -24.69 3.31
CA ARG A 420 15.48 -23.47 3.47
C ARG A 420 16.30 -22.20 3.31
N SER A 421 17.53 -22.25 3.82
CA SER A 421 18.45 -21.12 3.87
C SER A 421 19.88 -21.60 4.10
N PHE A 422 20.85 -20.70 4.00
CA PHE A 422 22.22 -20.90 4.45
C PHE A 422 22.81 -19.60 5.02
N GLU A 423 23.81 -19.75 5.89
CA GLU A 423 24.52 -18.63 6.52
C GLU A 423 25.93 -19.06 6.94
N ARG A 424 26.80 -18.09 7.21
CA ARG A 424 28.13 -18.32 7.77
C ARG A 424 28.07 -19.03 9.13
N SER A 425 29.00 -19.96 9.33
CA SER A 425 29.07 -20.69 10.59
C SER A 425 29.38 -19.79 11.79
N GLY A 426 28.89 -20.20 12.95
CA GLY A 426 29.06 -19.49 14.22
C GLY A 426 27.91 -18.55 14.59
N TYR A 427 26.85 -18.53 13.79
CA TYR A 427 25.67 -17.68 14.02
C TYR A 427 24.41 -18.43 14.43
N ILE A 428 24.37 -19.78 14.42
CA ILE A 428 23.17 -20.60 14.68
C ILE A 428 22.31 -20.07 15.84
N GLU A 429 22.90 -19.80 17.01
CA GLU A 429 22.18 -19.32 18.21
C GLU A 429 21.47 -17.97 18.05
N LYS A 430 21.73 -17.24 16.96
CA LYS A 430 21.13 -15.94 16.63
C LYS A 430 20.17 -16.01 15.43
N LEU A 431 20.13 -17.15 14.74
CA LEU A 431 19.28 -17.36 13.57
C LEU A 431 17.90 -17.85 14.01
N HIS A 432 16.90 -17.67 13.16
CA HIS A 432 15.55 -18.17 13.42
C HIS A 432 15.55 -19.71 13.47
N ASP A 433 14.86 -20.30 14.44
CA ASP A 433 14.79 -21.74 14.69
C ASP A 433 16.18 -22.42 14.71
N PRO A 434 17.04 -22.10 15.69
CA PRO A 434 18.42 -22.58 15.76
C PRO A 434 18.53 -24.12 15.72
N ASP A 435 17.53 -24.84 16.23
CA ASP A 435 17.45 -26.29 16.23
C ASP A 435 17.29 -26.91 14.83
N ARG A 436 16.89 -26.12 13.83
CA ARG A 436 16.77 -26.55 12.42
C ARG A 436 18.03 -26.36 11.61
N TRP A 437 19.04 -25.66 12.14
CA TRP A 437 20.30 -25.41 11.43
C TRP A 437 21.29 -26.57 11.58
N GLN A 438 21.96 -26.89 10.48
CA GLN A 438 22.91 -27.98 10.36
C GLN A 438 24.24 -27.45 9.85
N HIS A 439 25.35 -28.02 10.30
CA HIS A 439 26.66 -27.71 9.74
C HIS A 439 26.80 -28.29 8.33
N SER A 440 27.37 -27.53 7.40
CA SER A 440 27.77 -28.05 6.10
C SER A 440 29.07 -28.85 6.20
N ASN A 441 29.45 -29.52 5.11
CA ASN A 441 30.78 -30.14 4.99
C ASN A 441 31.90 -29.09 4.90
N ASP A 442 31.58 -27.90 4.39
CA ASP A 442 32.46 -26.74 4.45
C ASP A 442 32.28 -26.07 5.83
N PRO A 443 33.33 -26.01 6.67
CA PRO A 443 33.23 -25.49 8.05
C PRO A 443 32.91 -24.00 8.13
N GLU A 444 32.91 -23.28 7.01
CA GLU A 444 32.54 -21.86 6.97
C GLU A 444 31.02 -21.63 6.85
N TRP A 445 30.21 -22.70 6.71
CA TRP A 445 28.79 -22.59 6.40
C TRP A 445 27.88 -23.52 7.19
N ASP A 446 26.73 -22.98 7.58
CA ASP A 446 25.58 -23.69 8.11
C ASP A 446 24.39 -23.57 7.15
N TRP A 447 23.50 -24.55 7.15
CA TRP A 447 22.31 -24.59 6.30
C TRP A 447 21.08 -24.97 7.10
N LYS A 448 19.92 -24.45 6.70
CA LYS A 448 18.65 -24.66 7.41
C LYS A 448 17.87 -25.80 6.77
N SER A 449 17.49 -26.78 7.58
CA SER A 449 16.74 -27.97 7.16
C SER A 449 15.21 -27.73 7.17
N THR A 450 14.43 -28.80 6.99
CA THR A 450 12.96 -28.87 7.10
C THR A 450 12.15 -28.12 6.05
N THR A 451 12.69 -27.91 4.85
CA THR A 451 12.05 -27.19 3.73
C THR A 451 10.56 -27.52 3.56
N SER A 452 9.74 -26.50 3.35
CA SER A 452 8.29 -26.61 3.30
C SER A 452 7.76 -26.69 1.87
N SER A 453 6.46 -26.96 1.73
CA SER A 453 5.79 -27.16 0.43
C SER A 453 5.64 -25.86 -0.38
N ASP A 454 5.53 -24.73 0.29
CA ASP A 454 5.54 -23.37 -0.25
C ASP A 454 6.87 -23.05 -0.96
N GLU A 455 8.01 -23.37 -0.34
CA GLU A 455 9.34 -23.30 -0.96
C GLU A 455 9.40 -24.12 -2.25
N ALA A 456 8.93 -25.37 -2.19
CA ALA A 456 8.98 -26.29 -3.33
C ALA A 456 8.16 -25.78 -4.52
N ILE A 457 6.95 -25.25 -4.29
CA ILE A 457 6.12 -24.71 -5.38
C ILE A 457 6.69 -23.38 -5.91
N GLY A 458 7.22 -22.51 -5.04
CA GLY A 458 7.90 -21.27 -5.45
C GLY A 458 9.12 -21.54 -6.33
N HIS A 459 9.94 -22.53 -5.96
CA HIS A 459 11.06 -23.02 -6.78
C HIS A 459 10.59 -23.42 -8.18
N ILE A 460 9.57 -24.28 -8.27
CA ILE A 460 9.06 -24.74 -9.56
C ILE A 460 8.45 -23.60 -10.39
N PHE A 461 7.78 -22.64 -9.75
CA PHE A 461 7.26 -21.46 -10.43
C PHE A 461 8.37 -20.65 -11.10
N ALA A 462 9.38 -20.21 -10.34
CA ALA A 462 10.45 -19.39 -10.88
C ALA A 462 11.29 -20.15 -11.92
N TYR A 463 11.67 -21.40 -11.65
CA TYR A 463 12.44 -22.20 -12.61
C TYR A 463 11.62 -22.49 -13.87
N GLY A 464 10.32 -22.70 -13.74
CA GLY A 464 9.40 -22.89 -14.86
C GLY A 464 9.30 -21.64 -15.74
N ALA A 465 9.23 -20.45 -15.14
CA ALA A 465 9.27 -19.18 -15.86
C ALA A 465 10.63 -18.96 -16.56
N MET A 466 11.74 -19.24 -15.88
CA MET A 466 13.08 -19.14 -16.46
C MET A 466 13.27 -20.08 -17.66
N ALA A 467 12.88 -21.35 -17.50
CA ALA A 467 13.03 -22.36 -18.54
C ALA A 467 12.18 -22.06 -19.79
N GLU A 468 11.03 -21.41 -19.61
CA GLU A 468 10.17 -20.98 -20.72
C GLU A 468 10.70 -19.73 -21.41
N LEU A 469 11.07 -18.70 -20.65
CA LEU A 469 11.20 -17.33 -21.15
C LEU A 469 12.63 -16.89 -21.46
N MET A 470 13.63 -17.61 -20.94
CA MET A 470 15.03 -17.23 -21.12
C MET A 470 15.69 -18.06 -22.22
N ASP A 471 16.49 -17.42 -23.07
CA ASP A 471 17.27 -18.08 -24.13
C ASP A 471 18.78 -17.95 -23.86
N ASN A 472 19.20 -18.29 -22.64
CA ASN A 472 20.60 -18.28 -22.19
C ASN A 472 20.87 -19.44 -21.22
N ASP A 473 22.07 -19.50 -20.63
CA ASP A 473 22.50 -20.60 -19.74
C ASP A 473 21.58 -20.81 -18.51
N LEU A 474 20.87 -19.77 -18.06
CA LEU A 474 19.96 -19.87 -16.92
C LEU A 474 18.77 -20.80 -17.19
N LYS A 475 18.36 -20.95 -18.45
CA LYS A 475 17.32 -21.91 -18.85
C LYS A 475 17.72 -23.34 -18.52
N ASP A 476 18.90 -23.77 -18.96
CA ASP A 476 19.37 -25.14 -18.74
C ASP A 476 19.57 -25.42 -17.24
N ARG A 477 20.10 -24.44 -16.51
CA ARG A 477 20.24 -24.47 -15.05
C ARG A 477 18.89 -24.66 -14.34
N ALA A 478 17.87 -23.89 -14.74
CA ALA A 478 16.52 -24.00 -14.20
C ALA A 478 15.90 -25.40 -14.47
N ILE A 479 16.05 -25.94 -15.69
CA ILE A 479 15.56 -27.29 -16.04
C ILE A 479 16.23 -28.36 -15.17
N VAL A 480 17.54 -28.22 -14.90
CA VAL A 480 18.26 -29.14 -14.00
C VAL A 480 17.71 -29.07 -12.58
N LEU A 481 17.43 -27.88 -12.04
CA LEU A 481 16.85 -27.75 -10.69
C LEU A 481 15.42 -28.31 -10.59
N ILE A 482 14.58 -28.10 -11.62
CA ILE A 482 13.25 -28.72 -11.71
C ILE A 482 13.36 -30.24 -11.61
N ASP A 483 14.21 -30.84 -12.46
CA ASP A 483 14.41 -32.29 -12.48
C ASP A 483 14.99 -32.81 -11.15
N THR A 484 15.89 -32.04 -10.55
CA THR A 484 16.57 -32.36 -9.29
C THR A 484 15.58 -32.44 -8.13
N LEU A 485 14.77 -31.39 -7.93
CA LEU A 485 13.73 -31.36 -6.89
C LEU A 485 12.67 -32.44 -7.13
N MET A 486 12.13 -32.53 -8.35
CA MET A 486 11.06 -33.48 -8.63
C MET A 486 11.52 -34.93 -8.62
N SER A 487 12.77 -35.21 -8.99
CA SER A 487 13.35 -36.54 -8.82
C SER A 487 13.45 -36.92 -7.35
N HIS A 488 13.79 -35.98 -6.48
CA HIS A 488 13.82 -36.21 -5.03
C HIS A 488 12.42 -36.55 -4.49
N ILE A 489 11.39 -35.82 -4.90
CA ILE A 489 10.02 -36.06 -4.44
C ILE A 489 9.50 -37.42 -4.94
N VAL A 490 9.67 -37.72 -6.24
CA VAL A 490 9.15 -38.97 -6.84
C VAL A 490 9.87 -40.21 -6.29
N ARG A 491 11.19 -40.17 -6.10
CA ARG A 491 11.94 -41.33 -5.57
C ARG A 491 11.62 -41.64 -4.11
N ASN A 492 11.16 -40.63 -3.37
CA ASN A 492 10.81 -40.71 -1.95
C ASN A 492 9.29 -40.81 -1.77
N ASP A 493 8.59 -41.43 -2.72
CA ASP A 493 7.16 -41.71 -2.67
C ASP A 493 6.30 -40.48 -2.37
N MET A 494 6.57 -39.39 -3.10
CA MET A 494 5.86 -38.12 -2.99
C MET A 494 6.06 -37.37 -1.65
N TYR A 495 7.15 -37.69 -0.94
CA TYR A 495 7.61 -36.92 0.21
C TYR A 495 8.91 -36.16 -0.13
N MET A 496 9.05 -34.98 0.47
CA MET A 496 10.35 -34.31 0.57
C MET A 496 11.04 -34.82 1.84
N VAL A 497 12.03 -35.68 1.68
CA VAL A 497 12.74 -36.39 2.76
C VAL A 497 14.04 -35.68 3.10
N ASP A 498 14.20 -35.34 4.37
CA ASP A 498 15.29 -34.52 4.88
C ASP A 498 16.54 -35.36 5.25
N PHE A 499 17.58 -34.70 5.78
CA PHE A 499 18.85 -35.31 6.16
C PHE A 499 18.74 -36.40 7.23
N ASP A 500 17.68 -36.38 8.05
CA ASP A 500 17.41 -37.38 9.08
C ASP A 500 16.70 -38.63 8.52
N GLY A 501 16.40 -38.64 7.22
CA GLY A 501 15.72 -39.72 6.52
C GLY A 501 14.20 -39.73 6.70
N LYS A 502 13.60 -38.67 7.26
CA LYS A 502 12.16 -38.54 7.44
C LYS A 502 11.56 -37.47 6.51
N PRO A 503 10.27 -37.58 6.17
CA PRO A 503 9.56 -36.49 5.50
C PRO A 503 9.61 -35.20 6.33
N THR A 504 9.80 -34.07 5.65
CA THR A 504 9.54 -32.74 6.21
C THR A 504 8.08 -32.61 6.64
N THR A 505 7.80 -31.69 7.56
CA THR A 505 6.44 -31.46 8.09
C THR A 505 5.43 -31.17 6.98
N TRP A 506 5.81 -30.31 6.01
CA TRP A 506 4.90 -29.76 5.02
C TRP A 506 5.09 -30.32 3.60
N GLY A 507 6.29 -30.79 3.26
CA GLY A 507 6.58 -31.37 1.93
C GLY A 507 6.03 -32.79 1.78
N ARG A 508 4.70 -32.95 1.82
CA ARG A 508 4.00 -34.24 1.85
C ARG A 508 2.87 -34.27 0.82
N TRP A 509 3.08 -34.98 -0.28
CA TRP A 509 2.09 -35.14 -1.36
C TRP A 509 1.71 -36.59 -1.61
N ASN A 510 2.05 -37.49 -0.69
CA ASN A 510 1.69 -38.89 -0.79
C ASN A 510 0.17 -39.10 -0.62
N PRO A 511 -0.46 -40.01 -1.40
CA PRO A 511 -1.89 -40.27 -1.31
C PRO A 511 -2.39 -40.64 0.08
N GLU A 512 -1.60 -41.34 0.89
CA GLU A 512 -1.98 -41.70 2.26
C GLU A 512 -2.15 -40.45 3.14
N TYR A 513 -1.24 -39.48 3.03
CA TYR A 513 -1.34 -38.22 3.76
C TYR A 513 -2.48 -37.32 3.25
N VAL A 514 -2.52 -37.10 1.93
CA VAL A 514 -3.44 -36.13 1.29
C VAL A 514 -4.89 -36.60 1.40
N ASN A 515 -5.17 -37.89 1.15
CA ASN A 515 -6.54 -38.39 1.15
C ASN A 515 -7.09 -38.72 2.53
N GLU A 516 -6.24 -38.76 3.57
CA GLU A 516 -6.66 -38.86 4.97
C GLU A 516 -7.37 -37.57 5.43
N ARG A 517 -7.02 -36.42 4.83
CA ARG A 517 -7.72 -35.16 5.09
C ARG A 517 -9.16 -35.18 4.51
N PRO A 518 -10.18 -34.72 5.24
CA PRO A 518 -11.51 -34.49 4.67
C PRO A 518 -11.48 -33.54 3.46
N LYS A 519 -12.41 -33.70 2.50
CA LYS A 519 -12.42 -32.90 1.25
C LYS A 519 -12.51 -31.39 1.45
N MET A 520 -13.19 -30.93 2.52
CA MET A 520 -13.32 -29.52 2.85
C MET A 520 -12.06 -28.89 3.46
N VAL A 521 -11.08 -29.68 3.90
CA VAL A 521 -9.82 -29.15 4.44
C VAL A 521 -8.94 -28.70 3.28
N GLY A 522 -8.59 -27.40 3.25
CA GLY A 522 -7.85 -26.76 2.16
C GLY A 522 -6.58 -27.50 1.75
N ASP A 523 -5.83 -28.01 2.73
CA ASP A 523 -4.60 -28.80 2.57
C ASP A 523 -4.74 -29.94 1.52
N ARG A 524 -5.92 -30.57 1.43
CA ARG A 524 -6.17 -31.64 0.46
C ARG A 524 -6.18 -31.15 -0.99
N LYS A 525 -6.85 -30.03 -1.24
CA LYS A 525 -6.96 -29.42 -2.57
C LYS A 525 -5.61 -28.81 -2.98
N ILE A 526 -4.92 -28.12 -2.07
CA ILE A 526 -3.67 -27.41 -2.39
C ILE A 526 -2.55 -28.40 -2.71
N ASN A 527 -2.42 -29.47 -1.91
CA ASN A 527 -1.41 -30.49 -2.16
C ASN A 527 -1.65 -31.22 -3.49
N ALA A 528 -2.92 -31.53 -3.82
CA ALA A 528 -3.25 -32.12 -5.11
C ALA A 528 -2.96 -31.16 -6.28
N SER A 529 -3.35 -29.89 -6.16
CA SER A 529 -3.12 -28.86 -7.17
C SER A 529 -1.62 -28.65 -7.44
N ASN A 530 -0.85 -28.39 -6.39
CA ASN A 530 0.56 -28.10 -6.50
C ASN A 530 1.34 -29.27 -7.06
N ILE A 531 1.15 -30.50 -6.56
CA ILE A 531 1.97 -31.62 -7.05
C ILE A 531 1.69 -31.96 -8.51
N ILE A 532 0.45 -31.82 -8.97
CA ILE A 532 0.11 -32.00 -10.39
C ILE A 532 0.75 -30.89 -11.22
N GLY A 533 0.67 -29.62 -10.78
CA GLY A 533 1.37 -28.51 -11.42
C GLY A 533 2.89 -28.72 -11.51
N MET A 534 3.49 -29.23 -10.43
CA MET A 534 4.93 -29.52 -10.38
C MET A 534 5.35 -30.66 -11.30
N LEU A 535 4.61 -31.77 -11.31
CA LEU A 535 4.87 -32.91 -12.21
C LEU A 535 4.67 -32.55 -13.68
N GLN A 536 3.66 -31.73 -13.99
CA GLN A 536 3.45 -31.20 -15.34
C GLN A 536 4.63 -30.35 -15.80
N THR A 537 5.07 -29.42 -14.96
CA THR A 537 6.22 -28.56 -15.24
C THR A 537 7.48 -29.38 -15.49
N ALA A 538 7.75 -30.37 -14.64
CA ALA A 538 8.90 -31.26 -14.82
C ALA A 538 8.81 -32.09 -16.11
N TYR A 539 7.64 -32.65 -16.44
CA TYR A 539 7.48 -33.37 -17.70
C TYR A 539 7.68 -32.46 -18.92
N HIS A 540 7.09 -31.26 -18.90
CA HIS A 540 7.14 -30.32 -20.01
C HIS A 540 8.57 -29.98 -20.43
N PHE A 541 9.45 -29.72 -19.45
CA PHE A 541 10.83 -29.32 -19.74
C PHE A 541 11.81 -30.48 -19.86
N THR A 542 11.59 -31.60 -19.17
CA THR A 542 12.55 -32.73 -19.16
C THR A 542 12.19 -33.83 -20.14
N GLY A 543 10.92 -33.95 -20.54
CA GLY A 543 10.40 -35.06 -21.34
C GLY A 543 10.43 -36.43 -20.64
N LYS A 544 10.74 -36.49 -19.34
CA LYS A 544 10.89 -37.77 -18.62
C LYS A 544 9.52 -38.35 -18.24
N GLU A 545 9.15 -39.46 -18.86
CA GLU A 545 7.83 -40.11 -18.69
C GLU A 545 7.47 -40.43 -17.24
N LYS A 546 8.45 -40.71 -16.36
CA LYS A 546 8.21 -40.94 -14.92
C LYS A 546 7.34 -39.86 -14.24
N TYR A 547 7.44 -38.61 -14.69
CA TYR A 547 6.65 -37.50 -14.12
C TYR A 547 5.20 -37.53 -14.59
N LYS A 548 5.00 -37.76 -15.89
CA LYS A 548 3.67 -37.89 -16.48
C LYS A 548 2.94 -39.13 -15.97
N GLU A 549 3.61 -40.27 -15.97
CA GLU A 549 3.07 -41.53 -15.44
C GLU A 549 2.63 -41.36 -13.99
N LYS A 550 3.47 -40.74 -13.14
CA LYS A 550 3.11 -40.47 -11.74
C LYS A 550 1.94 -39.47 -11.61
N ALA A 551 1.88 -38.43 -12.45
CA ALA A 551 0.76 -37.49 -12.41
C ALA A 551 -0.59 -38.15 -12.76
N PHE A 552 -0.61 -38.96 -13.82
CA PHE A 552 -1.83 -39.71 -14.20
C PHE A 552 -2.19 -40.79 -13.17
N ASP A 553 -1.20 -41.46 -12.58
CA ASP A 553 -1.43 -42.38 -11.46
C ASP A 553 -2.12 -41.69 -10.27
N LEU A 554 -1.63 -40.51 -9.86
CA LEU A 554 -2.25 -39.72 -8.80
C LEU A 554 -3.69 -39.26 -9.15
N MET A 555 -3.90 -38.79 -10.38
CA MET A 555 -5.22 -38.33 -10.83
C MET A 555 -6.23 -39.47 -10.94
N ASP A 556 -5.86 -40.55 -11.64
CA ASP A 556 -6.77 -41.62 -12.05
C ASP A 556 -6.99 -42.66 -10.94
N ASN A 557 -5.94 -42.99 -10.16
CA ASN A 557 -5.99 -44.05 -9.16
C ASN A 557 -6.10 -43.53 -7.71
N HIS A 558 -5.69 -42.28 -7.45
CA HIS A 558 -5.69 -41.71 -6.10
C HIS A 558 -6.61 -40.49 -5.93
N GLY A 559 -7.38 -40.11 -6.97
CA GLY A 559 -8.41 -39.08 -6.88
C GLY A 559 -7.88 -37.64 -6.82
N TYR A 560 -6.64 -37.38 -7.24
CA TYR A 560 -6.06 -36.03 -7.17
C TYR A 560 -6.76 -35.05 -8.10
N TYR A 561 -7.30 -35.54 -9.23
CA TYR A 561 -8.14 -34.70 -10.09
C TYR A 561 -9.40 -34.24 -9.36
N ASP A 562 -10.10 -35.15 -8.67
CA ASP A 562 -11.29 -34.78 -7.89
C ASP A 562 -10.95 -33.84 -6.71
N ASN A 563 -9.79 -34.05 -6.07
CA ASN A 563 -9.32 -33.18 -4.99
C ASN A 563 -9.04 -31.76 -5.49
N LEU A 564 -8.31 -31.61 -6.60
CA LEU A 564 -8.00 -30.28 -7.15
C LEU A 564 -9.25 -29.56 -7.68
N MET A 565 -10.25 -30.28 -8.17
CA MET A 565 -11.52 -29.71 -8.66
C MET A 565 -12.53 -29.39 -7.54
N TRP A 566 -12.18 -29.58 -6.26
CA TRP A 566 -13.06 -29.23 -5.14
C TRP A 566 -13.37 -27.72 -5.14
N PRO A 567 -14.65 -27.29 -5.05
CA PRO A 567 -14.99 -25.87 -5.07
C PRO A 567 -14.42 -25.10 -3.88
N MET A 568 -13.84 -23.92 -4.11
CA MET A 568 -13.22 -23.11 -3.05
C MET A 568 -14.22 -22.63 -2.00
N LYS A 569 -15.47 -22.34 -2.41
CA LYS A 569 -16.56 -22.00 -1.47
C LYS A 569 -16.91 -23.12 -0.49
N ASP A 570 -16.53 -24.36 -0.80
CA ASP A 570 -16.80 -25.55 0.01
C ASP A 570 -15.55 -25.94 0.85
N VAL A 571 -14.47 -25.14 0.80
CA VAL A 571 -13.35 -25.23 1.75
C VAL A 571 -13.81 -24.63 3.08
N ALA A 572 -13.67 -25.40 4.15
CA ALA A 572 -14.24 -25.10 5.45
C ALA A 572 -13.52 -25.85 6.57
N LYS A 573 -13.92 -25.55 7.81
CA LYS A 573 -13.47 -26.28 9.01
C LYS A 573 -13.71 -27.78 8.87
N ALA A 574 -12.76 -28.56 9.36
CA ALA A 574 -12.90 -30.00 9.48
C ALA A 574 -14.10 -30.35 10.39
N PRO A 575 -14.81 -31.46 10.11
CA PRO A 575 -15.85 -31.98 11.00
C PRO A 575 -15.37 -32.22 12.44
N ASP A 576 -16.28 -32.18 13.40
CA ASP A 576 -15.97 -32.39 14.83
C ASP A 576 -15.35 -33.76 15.13
N ASP A 577 -15.66 -34.77 14.31
CA ASP A 577 -15.13 -36.14 14.40
C ASP A 577 -13.85 -36.35 13.58
N ALA A 578 -13.34 -35.33 12.88
CA ALA A 578 -12.04 -35.38 12.21
C ALA A 578 -10.88 -35.42 13.23
N ASP A 579 -9.73 -35.89 12.77
CA ASP A 579 -8.50 -35.92 13.57
C ASP A 579 -7.98 -34.51 13.87
N ASP A 580 -7.13 -34.40 14.89
CA ASP A 580 -6.60 -33.12 15.37
C ASP A 580 -5.76 -32.40 14.31
N TRP A 581 -5.09 -33.13 13.41
CA TRP A 581 -4.32 -32.55 12.32
C TRP A 581 -5.25 -31.85 11.32
N SER A 582 -6.33 -32.51 10.89
CA SER A 582 -7.35 -31.88 10.03
C SER A 582 -7.96 -30.63 10.65
N LYS A 583 -8.22 -30.64 11.96
CA LYS A 583 -8.76 -29.48 12.68
C LYS A 583 -7.78 -28.32 12.71
N MET A 584 -6.51 -28.59 13.03
CA MET A 584 -5.44 -27.59 13.01
C MET A 584 -5.28 -26.95 11.62
N LEU A 585 -5.32 -27.76 10.55
CA LEU A 585 -5.20 -27.29 9.16
C LEU A 585 -6.41 -26.49 8.65
N SER A 586 -7.47 -26.36 9.43
CA SER A 586 -8.72 -25.72 9.00
C SER A 586 -9.36 -24.89 10.12
N GLU A 587 -8.55 -24.30 11.00
CA GLU A 587 -9.04 -23.39 12.04
C GLU A 587 -9.66 -22.12 11.44
N SER A 588 -9.03 -21.61 10.39
CA SER A 588 -9.45 -20.49 9.54
C SER A 588 -8.90 -20.69 8.12
N TRP A 589 -9.26 -19.78 7.21
CA TRP A 589 -8.68 -19.72 5.88
C TRP A 589 -7.19 -19.39 5.97
N ASN A 590 -6.36 -20.23 5.34
CA ASN A 590 -4.91 -20.05 5.35
C ASN A 590 -4.46 -19.26 4.12
N HIS A 591 -4.12 -17.98 4.29
CA HIS A 591 -3.69 -17.13 3.17
C HIS A 591 -2.34 -17.54 2.55
N SER A 592 -1.52 -18.32 3.27
CA SER A 592 -0.35 -18.95 2.66
C SER A 592 -0.72 -20.00 1.61
N ASP A 593 -1.87 -20.67 1.75
CA ASP A 593 -2.35 -21.61 0.72
C ASP A 593 -2.70 -20.85 -0.57
N ASP A 594 -3.26 -19.64 -0.46
CA ASP A 594 -3.58 -18.80 -1.62
C ASP A 594 -2.32 -18.48 -2.43
N GLU A 595 -1.27 -18.04 -1.75
CA GLU A 595 0.04 -17.80 -2.36
C GLU A 595 0.57 -19.02 -3.10
N MET A 596 0.54 -20.18 -2.44
CA MET A 596 0.98 -21.44 -3.03
C MET A 596 0.15 -21.83 -4.27
N TYR A 597 -1.17 -21.65 -4.24
CA TYR A 597 -2.03 -21.91 -5.41
C TYR A 597 -1.63 -21.02 -6.57
N PHE A 598 -1.58 -19.71 -6.36
CA PHE A 598 -1.41 -18.75 -7.43
C PHE A 598 -0.03 -18.84 -8.09
N VAL A 599 1.05 -19.00 -7.32
CA VAL A 599 2.38 -19.26 -7.90
C VAL A 599 2.41 -20.62 -8.63
N GLY A 600 1.70 -21.63 -8.11
CA GLY A 600 1.58 -22.94 -8.73
C GLY A 600 0.76 -22.97 -10.04
N TYR A 601 -0.16 -22.02 -10.22
CA TYR A 601 -1.04 -21.96 -11.39
C TYR A 601 -0.31 -21.71 -12.70
N TRP A 602 0.89 -21.11 -12.66
CA TRP A 602 1.76 -21.02 -13.84
C TRP A 602 2.01 -22.41 -14.46
N GLY A 603 2.52 -23.33 -13.65
CA GLY A 603 2.84 -24.69 -14.08
C GLY A 603 1.58 -25.54 -14.34
N LEU A 604 0.55 -25.36 -13.50
CA LEU A 604 -0.70 -26.11 -13.64
C LEU A 604 -1.42 -25.78 -14.96
N TYR A 605 -1.54 -24.50 -15.31
CA TYR A 605 -2.33 -24.07 -16.47
C TYR A 605 -1.53 -24.09 -17.78
N LYS A 606 -0.31 -23.54 -17.80
CA LYS A 606 0.46 -23.40 -19.06
C LYS A 606 0.89 -24.74 -19.61
N TYR A 607 1.29 -25.65 -18.72
CA TYR A 607 1.87 -26.95 -19.06
C TYR A 607 0.91 -28.12 -18.84
N ALA A 608 -0.40 -27.86 -18.82
CA ALA A 608 -1.43 -28.89 -18.74
C ALA A 608 -1.20 -30.00 -19.79
N PHE A 609 -1.28 -31.27 -19.38
CA PHE A 609 -0.95 -32.40 -20.28
C PHE A 609 -1.83 -32.48 -21.53
N ASN A 610 -3.03 -31.91 -21.49
CA ASN A 610 -3.97 -31.87 -22.62
C ASN A 610 -5.00 -30.73 -22.44
N ASP A 611 -5.74 -30.44 -23.51
CA ASP A 611 -6.72 -29.35 -23.55
C ASP A 611 -7.91 -29.54 -22.58
N THR A 612 -8.29 -30.79 -22.29
CA THR A 612 -9.35 -31.11 -21.33
C THR A 612 -8.95 -30.68 -19.92
N LEU A 613 -7.74 -31.07 -19.49
CA LEU A 613 -7.19 -30.66 -18.20
C LEU A 613 -6.98 -29.15 -18.16
N LYS A 614 -6.45 -28.55 -19.22
CA LYS A 614 -6.25 -27.09 -19.30
C LYS A 614 -7.56 -26.32 -19.10
N THR A 615 -8.64 -26.80 -19.72
CA THR A 615 -9.99 -26.21 -19.57
C THR A 615 -10.47 -26.33 -18.13
N LYS A 616 -10.28 -27.49 -17.49
CA LYS A 616 -10.72 -27.74 -16.12
C LYS A 616 -9.89 -26.97 -15.08
N PHE A 617 -8.58 -26.87 -15.28
CA PHE A 617 -7.73 -26.06 -14.42
C PHE A 617 -8.05 -24.58 -14.54
N LYS A 618 -8.41 -24.08 -15.74
CA LYS A 618 -8.97 -22.72 -15.87
C LYS A 618 -10.22 -22.52 -15.01
N GLU A 619 -11.16 -23.48 -15.01
CA GLU A 619 -12.34 -23.41 -14.15
C GLU A 619 -11.95 -23.34 -12.66
N ALA A 620 -10.99 -24.16 -12.21
CA ALA A 620 -10.52 -24.17 -10.82
C ALA A 620 -9.79 -22.88 -10.41
N ILE A 621 -9.00 -22.28 -11.31
CA ILE A 621 -8.31 -21.02 -11.06
C ILE A 621 -9.31 -19.87 -10.93
N ILE A 622 -10.30 -19.81 -11.83
CA ILE A 622 -11.35 -18.78 -11.78
C ILE A 622 -12.20 -18.93 -10.50
N ASP A 623 -12.57 -20.17 -10.13
CA ASP A 623 -13.30 -20.45 -8.89
C ASP A 623 -12.54 -19.96 -7.64
N HIS A 624 -11.21 -20.09 -7.63
CA HIS A 624 -10.38 -19.55 -6.57
C HIS A 624 -10.29 -18.03 -6.58
N TRP A 625 -10.00 -17.44 -7.74
CA TRP A 625 -9.97 -16.00 -7.88
C TRP A 625 -11.26 -15.34 -7.40
N GLU A 626 -12.43 -15.88 -7.73
CA GLU A 626 -13.73 -15.35 -7.26
C GLU A 626 -13.85 -15.27 -5.74
N ILE A 627 -13.18 -16.16 -5.00
CA ILE A 627 -13.14 -16.16 -3.53
C ILE A 627 -12.15 -15.11 -2.99
N GLU A 628 -11.07 -14.81 -3.72
CA GLU A 628 -10.04 -13.82 -3.36
C GLU A 628 -10.40 -12.36 -3.72
N ARG A 629 -11.36 -12.12 -4.61
CA ARG A 629 -11.75 -10.77 -5.07
C ARG A 629 -11.95 -9.73 -3.95
N PRO A 630 -12.54 -10.05 -2.78
CA PRO A 630 -12.71 -9.07 -1.71
C PRO A 630 -11.40 -8.44 -1.21
N GLU A 631 -10.27 -9.13 -1.33
CA GLU A 631 -8.95 -8.65 -0.86
C GLU A 631 -8.28 -7.69 -1.85
N LYS A 632 -8.75 -7.63 -3.10
CA LYS A 632 -8.19 -6.79 -4.16
C LYS A 632 -6.68 -6.98 -4.30
N GLU A 633 -6.24 -8.23 -4.24
CA GLU A 633 -4.84 -8.60 -4.25
C GLU A 633 -4.26 -8.46 -5.66
N GLY A 634 -3.21 -7.64 -5.81
CA GLY A 634 -2.66 -7.28 -7.11
C GLY A 634 -2.02 -8.44 -7.87
N ALA A 635 -1.27 -9.31 -7.19
CA ALA A 635 -0.67 -10.49 -7.79
C ALA A 635 -1.71 -11.53 -8.20
N TRP A 636 -2.72 -11.81 -7.38
CA TRP A 636 -3.77 -12.80 -7.70
C TRP A 636 -4.61 -12.38 -8.90
N ASN A 637 -4.95 -11.10 -8.98
CA ASN A 637 -5.65 -10.52 -10.13
C ASN A 637 -4.81 -10.63 -11.41
N ILE A 638 -3.55 -10.21 -11.38
CA ILE A 638 -2.65 -10.29 -12.55
C ILE A 638 -2.36 -11.74 -12.95
N MET A 639 -2.16 -12.65 -12.00
CA MET A 639 -1.96 -14.07 -12.28
C MET A 639 -3.19 -14.71 -12.92
N THR A 640 -4.39 -14.27 -12.56
CA THR A 640 -5.65 -14.78 -13.17
C THR A 640 -5.73 -14.46 -14.66
N ALA A 641 -5.14 -13.36 -15.12
CA ALA A 641 -5.05 -13.01 -16.54
C ALA A 641 -4.32 -14.07 -17.38
N LEU A 642 -3.45 -14.90 -16.76
CA LEU A 642 -2.79 -16.04 -17.40
C LEU A 642 -3.78 -17.00 -18.08
N THR A 643 -5.00 -17.12 -17.53
CA THR A 643 -6.05 -18.00 -18.06
C THR A 643 -6.70 -17.50 -19.36
N GLY A 644 -6.38 -16.26 -19.76
CA GLY A 644 -7.02 -15.57 -20.89
C GLY A 644 -8.48 -15.18 -20.63
N THR A 645 -8.92 -15.13 -19.37
CA THR A 645 -10.22 -14.55 -19.00
C THR A 645 -10.23 -13.05 -19.25
N GLN A 646 -11.35 -12.49 -19.70
CA GLN A 646 -11.49 -11.05 -19.95
C GLN A 646 -11.71 -10.26 -18.65
N GLU A 647 -12.17 -10.92 -17.60
CA GLU A 647 -12.41 -10.34 -16.27
C GLU A 647 -11.44 -10.96 -15.26
N PHE A 648 -10.62 -10.10 -14.64
CA PHE A 648 -9.62 -10.47 -13.63
C PHE A 648 -9.34 -9.30 -12.65
N ASP A 649 -10.28 -8.36 -12.50
CA ASP A 649 -10.16 -7.20 -11.59
C ASP A 649 -8.89 -6.35 -11.85
N LEU A 650 -8.71 -5.96 -13.12
CA LEU A 650 -7.56 -5.16 -13.59
C LEU A 650 -7.47 -3.78 -12.91
N ASP A 651 -8.62 -3.13 -12.68
CA ASP A 651 -8.66 -1.81 -12.04
C ASP A 651 -8.26 -1.91 -10.57
N GLU A 652 -8.62 -2.99 -9.89
CA GLU A 652 -8.20 -3.32 -8.52
C GLU A 652 -6.71 -3.63 -8.45
N ALA A 653 -6.16 -4.35 -9.43
CA ALA A 653 -4.71 -4.59 -9.52
C ALA A 653 -3.93 -3.28 -9.72
N ALA A 654 -4.41 -2.40 -10.61
CA ALA A 654 -3.82 -1.08 -10.82
C ALA A 654 -3.98 -0.17 -9.58
N TRP A 655 -5.11 -0.25 -8.88
CA TRP A 655 -5.32 0.42 -7.60
C TRP A 655 -4.34 -0.09 -6.53
N TYR A 656 -4.17 -1.41 -6.40
CA TYR A 656 -3.19 -2.00 -5.48
C TYR A 656 -1.78 -1.46 -5.75
N LEU A 657 -1.33 -1.46 -7.01
CA LEU A 657 0.02 -1.00 -7.38
C LEU A 657 0.21 0.51 -7.13
N ARG A 658 -0.81 1.33 -7.40
CA ARG A 658 -0.76 2.79 -7.17
C ARG A 658 -0.77 3.13 -5.69
N GLU A 659 -1.67 2.54 -4.91
CA GLU A 659 -1.85 2.84 -3.49
C GLU A 659 -0.82 2.15 -2.59
N HIS A 660 -0.03 1.19 -3.07
CA HIS A 660 1.03 0.59 -2.24
C HIS A 660 2.02 1.67 -1.75
N PRO A 661 2.36 1.81 -0.46
CA PRO A 661 3.21 2.91 -0.03
C PRO A 661 4.65 2.75 -0.56
N MET A 662 5.29 3.85 -0.98
CA MET A 662 6.74 3.83 -1.27
C MET A 662 7.59 3.53 -0.03
N ASP A 663 7.07 3.86 1.15
CA ASP A 663 7.65 3.54 2.45
C ASP A 663 7.24 2.10 2.86
N MET A 664 8.15 1.15 2.64
CA MET A 664 7.96 -0.27 2.95
C MET A 664 8.31 -0.63 4.41
N ILE A 665 8.62 0.37 5.24
CA ILE A 665 8.88 0.16 6.66
C ILE A 665 7.58 -0.33 7.32
N ALA A 666 7.70 -1.35 8.16
CA ALA A 666 6.63 -1.93 8.95
C ALA A 666 6.26 -1.00 10.13
N TRP A 667 5.74 0.17 9.83
CA TRP A 667 5.18 1.09 10.82
C TRP A 667 3.97 0.49 11.53
N GLU A 668 3.74 0.91 12.78
CA GLU A 668 2.50 0.58 13.48
C GLU A 668 1.31 1.27 12.82
N VAL A 669 0.28 0.49 12.52
CA VAL A 669 -0.97 0.91 11.90
C VAL A 669 -2.14 0.44 12.76
N MET A 670 -3.16 1.29 12.90
CA MET A 670 -4.37 0.99 13.65
C MET A 670 -5.58 1.50 12.88
N ASN A 671 -6.51 0.61 12.57
CA ASN A 671 -7.76 0.91 11.88
C ASN A 671 -9.00 0.40 12.64
N SER A 672 -8.86 -0.43 13.66
CA SER A 672 -9.99 -0.97 14.44
C SER A 672 -10.83 0.10 15.14
N HIS A 673 -10.28 1.29 15.38
CA HIS A 673 -11.00 2.42 15.97
C HIS A 673 -11.90 3.18 14.99
N ARG A 674 -11.76 2.92 13.68
CA ARG A 674 -12.43 3.68 12.64
C ARG A 674 -13.93 3.47 12.68
N LYS A 675 -14.68 4.58 12.64
CA LYS A 675 -16.15 4.55 12.64
C LYS A 675 -16.73 4.66 11.23
N ASP A 676 -15.90 5.00 10.24
CA ASP A 676 -16.28 5.14 8.84
C ASP A 676 -16.33 3.81 8.08
N ILE A 677 -15.67 2.77 8.59
CA ILE A 677 -15.67 1.43 8.02
C ILE A 677 -16.89 0.60 8.48
N THR A 678 -17.23 -0.43 7.71
CA THR A 678 -18.36 -1.32 8.02
C THR A 678 -17.83 -2.71 8.37
N PHE A 679 -17.94 -3.09 9.63
CA PHE A 679 -17.59 -4.44 10.11
C PHE A 679 -18.63 -5.46 9.66
N ILE A 680 -18.18 -6.70 9.44
CA ILE A 680 -19.05 -7.84 9.12
C ILE A 680 -18.94 -8.93 10.19
N GLU A 681 -19.88 -9.88 10.14
CA GLU A 681 -19.88 -11.00 11.08
C GLU A 681 -18.64 -11.90 10.89
N PRO A 682 -18.13 -12.51 11.97
CA PRO A 682 -17.03 -13.47 11.89
C PRO A 682 -17.33 -14.58 10.87
N ASN A 683 -16.33 -14.91 10.06
CA ASN A 683 -16.43 -15.87 8.97
C ASN A 683 -15.12 -16.66 8.85
N PHE A 684 -15.14 -17.73 8.06
CA PHE A 684 -14.00 -18.64 7.91
C PHE A 684 -12.76 -17.95 7.33
N ARG A 685 -12.94 -16.93 6.47
CA ARG A 685 -11.85 -16.13 5.88
C ARG A 685 -11.24 -15.09 6.81
N GLU A 686 -11.81 -14.91 8.01
CA GLU A 686 -11.43 -13.82 8.91
C GLU A 686 -11.53 -12.44 8.23
N GLN A 687 -12.41 -12.28 7.25
CA GLN A 687 -12.72 -10.99 6.66
C GLN A 687 -13.44 -10.13 7.70
N THR A 688 -12.81 -9.05 8.16
CA THR A 688 -13.33 -8.23 9.26
C THR A 688 -14.23 -7.09 8.79
N THR A 689 -14.07 -6.62 7.55
CA THR A 689 -14.79 -5.47 6.99
C THR A 689 -15.44 -5.80 5.64
N ALA A 690 -16.48 -5.04 5.28
CA ALA A 690 -17.19 -5.20 4.02
C ALA A 690 -16.34 -4.84 2.78
N GLU A 691 -15.35 -3.96 2.96
CA GLU A 691 -14.39 -3.56 1.93
C GLU A 691 -12.98 -3.57 2.53
N VAL A 692 -12.00 -4.02 1.75
CA VAL A 692 -10.57 -3.94 2.12
C VAL A 692 -10.10 -2.48 2.11
N LEU A 693 -9.22 -2.13 3.05
CA LEU A 693 -8.64 -0.79 3.13
C LEU A 693 -7.53 -0.59 2.08
N PRO A 694 -7.29 0.64 1.61
CA PRO A 694 -6.15 0.97 0.77
C PRO A 694 -4.80 0.47 1.34
N PRO A 695 -3.88 -0.07 0.50
CA PRO A 695 -2.56 -0.51 0.93
C PRO A 695 -1.76 0.49 1.78
N ASP A 696 -1.80 1.78 1.45
CA ASP A 696 -1.17 2.90 2.18
C ASP A 696 -1.80 3.21 3.54
N GLU A 697 -3.02 2.74 3.78
CA GLU A 697 -3.72 2.80 5.08
C GLU A 697 -3.56 1.51 5.91
N ARG A 698 -2.91 0.47 5.35
CA ARG A 698 -2.68 -0.83 6.00
C ARG A 698 -1.22 -1.02 6.40
N ARG A 699 -0.95 -2.07 7.17
CA ARG A 699 0.42 -2.53 7.41
C ARG A 699 1.01 -3.06 6.10
N VAL A 700 2.31 -2.87 5.92
CA VAL A 700 3.03 -3.58 4.85
C VAL A 700 3.05 -5.06 5.20
N GLN A 701 2.71 -5.90 4.22
CA GLN A 701 2.65 -7.35 4.38
C GLN A 701 2.83 -8.04 3.03
N ARG A 702 3.29 -9.29 3.07
CA ARG A 702 3.39 -10.17 1.90
C ARG A 702 2.03 -10.70 1.46
N HIS A 703 2.00 -11.36 0.30
CA HIS A 703 0.78 -11.89 -0.31
C HIS A 703 0.13 -13.02 0.51
N ASN A 704 0.91 -13.76 1.30
CA ASN A 704 0.41 -14.78 2.23
C ASN A 704 -0.28 -14.27 3.51
N ALA A 705 -0.61 -12.98 3.60
CA ALA A 705 -1.22 -12.38 4.78
C ALA A 705 -2.63 -11.85 4.49
N ASN A 706 -3.54 -12.03 5.45
CA ASN A 706 -4.92 -11.55 5.36
C ASN A 706 -4.98 -10.01 5.20
N MET A 707 -5.55 -9.53 4.09
CA MET A 707 -5.66 -8.10 3.80
C MET A 707 -6.68 -7.36 4.69
N PHE A 708 -7.53 -8.09 5.42
CA PHE A 708 -8.52 -7.57 6.38
C PHE A 708 -8.02 -7.46 7.82
N THR A 709 -6.73 -7.72 8.07
CA THR A 709 -6.15 -7.42 9.38
C THR A 709 -5.99 -5.91 9.57
N LEU A 710 -6.79 -5.32 10.47
CA LEU A 710 -6.89 -3.85 10.62
C LEU A 710 -5.71 -3.21 11.34
N ASP A 711 -5.15 -3.91 12.33
CA ASP A 711 -4.12 -3.39 13.23
C ASP A 711 -2.85 -4.24 13.14
N GLY A 712 -1.68 -3.62 13.25
CA GLY A 712 -0.42 -4.34 13.28
C GLY A 712 0.78 -3.51 12.88
N GLY A 713 1.83 -4.18 12.40
CA GLY A 713 3.14 -3.59 12.11
C GLY A 713 4.17 -3.91 13.18
N ARG A 714 5.33 -3.26 13.07
CA ARG A 714 6.51 -3.46 13.91
C ARG A 714 7.12 -2.14 14.39
N ASN A 715 6.35 -1.06 14.36
CA ASN A 715 6.77 0.28 14.83
C ASN A 715 8.13 0.72 14.25
N GLY A 716 8.40 0.36 13.00
CA GLY A 716 9.62 0.76 12.29
C GLY A 716 10.88 -0.03 12.62
N THR A 717 10.77 -1.22 13.22
CA THR A 717 11.93 -2.10 13.45
C THR A 717 12.23 -3.06 12.29
N GLU A 718 11.44 -3.01 11.22
CA GLU A 718 11.51 -3.90 10.07
C GLU A 718 11.12 -3.15 8.79
N GLU A 719 11.76 -3.48 7.66
CA GLU A 719 11.37 -3.07 6.30
C GLU A 719 11.24 -4.31 5.42
N PHE A 720 10.14 -4.38 4.67
CA PHE A 720 9.91 -5.44 3.69
C PHE A 720 10.55 -5.09 2.35
N SER A 721 11.05 -6.12 1.67
CA SER A 721 11.44 -6.01 0.28
C SER A 721 10.22 -5.79 -0.61
N ALA A 722 10.33 -4.88 -1.57
CA ALA A 722 9.33 -4.74 -2.62
C ALA A 722 9.46 -5.80 -3.73
N GLY A 723 10.51 -6.63 -3.71
CA GLY A 723 10.79 -7.64 -4.74
C GLY A 723 9.70 -8.68 -4.88
N ASP A 724 9.33 -9.29 -3.77
CA ASP A 724 8.29 -10.31 -3.67
C ASP A 724 6.87 -9.72 -3.62
N ILE A 725 6.71 -8.46 -3.18
CA ILE A 725 5.40 -7.83 -2.92
C ILE A 725 4.87 -7.03 -4.12
N TRP A 726 5.73 -6.19 -4.73
CA TRP A 726 5.28 -5.19 -5.70
C TRP A 726 5.88 -5.41 -7.09
N LEU A 727 7.16 -5.77 -7.18
CA LEU A 727 7.84 -5.95 -8.46
C LEU A 727 7.32 -7.17 -9.24
N LEU A 728 6.99 -8.27 -8.55
CA LEU A 728 6.39 -9.46 -9.17
C LEU A 728 5.09 -9.14 -9.94
N PRO A 729 4.02 -8.61 -9.31
CA PRO A 729 2.77 -8.32 -10.02
C PRO A 729 2.94 -7.29 -11.14
N TYR A 730 3.78 -6.26 -10.94
CA TYR A 730 4.01 -5.25 -11.97
C TYR A 730 4.67 -5.85 -13.22
N TRP A 731 5.82 -6.53 -13.06
CA TRP A 731 6.55 -7.07 -14.21
C TRP A 731 5.81 -8.22 -14.87
N MET A 732 5.08 -9.05 -14.10
CA MET A 732 4.20 -10.06 -14.67
C MET A 732 3.07 -9.43 -15.50
N GLY A 733 2.46 -8.35 -15.02
CA GLY A 733 1.42 -7.61 -15.75
C GLY A 733 1.93 -7.00 -17.06
N ARG A 734 3.15 -6.45 -17.04
CA ARG A 734 3.86 -5.98 -18.24
C ARG A 734 4.12 -7.13 -19.23
N TYR A 735 4.57 -8.28 -18.74
CA TYR A 735 4.85 -9.46 -19.56
C TYR A 735 3.58 -10.05 -20.19
N LEU A 736 2.48 -10.14 -19.44
CA LEU A 736 1.19 -10.61 -19.95
C LEU A 736 0.51 -9.59 -20.89
N GLY A 737 1.05 -8.37 -20.99
CA GLY A 737 0.50 -7.30 -21.83
C GLY A 737 -0.77 -6.66 -21.26
N VAL A 738 -1.06 -6.87 -19.97
CA VAL A 738 -2.21 -6.27 -19.27
C VAL A 738 -1.86 -4.96 -18.55
N ILE A 739 -0.57 -4.62 -18.46
CA ILE A 739 -0.06 -3.29 -18.10
C ILE A 739 0.78 -2.79 -19.29
N SER A 740 0.52 -1.58 -19.77
CA SER A 740 1.28 -1.00 -20.89
C SER A 740 2.68 -0.55 -20.48
N GLU A 741 3.51 -0.21 -21.47
CA GLU A 741 4.64 0.69 -21.26
C GLU A 741 4.18 2.04 -20.67
N PRO A 742 5.07 2.74 -19.93
CA PRO A 742 4.75 4.06 -19.40
C PRO A 742 4.43 5.03 -20.54
N ILE A 743 3.36 5.79 -20.35
CA ILE A 743 2.91 6.81 -21.29
C ILE A 743 3.32 8.17 -20.69
N PRO A 744 4.16 8.97 -21.36
CA PRO A 744 4.54 10.29 -20.87
C PRO A 744 3.32 11.17 -20.63
N SER A 745 3.38 12.08 -19.66
CA SER A 745 2.40 13.16 -19.54
C SER A 745 2.39 13.99 -20.84
N GLU A 746 1.19 14.30 -21.33
CA GLU A 746 0.98 15.15 -22.52
C GLU A 746 1.39 16.61 -22.30
#